data_AF-A0A939V5S8-F1
#
_entry.id   AF-A0A939V5S8-F1
#
_cell.length_a   1.000
_cell.length_b   1.000
_cell.length_c   1.000
_cell.angle_alpha   90.00
_cell.angle_beta   90.00
_cell.angle_gamma   90.00
#
_symmetry.space_group_name_H-M   'P 1'
#
loop_
_entity.id
_entity.type
_entity.pdbx_description
1 polymer ?
#
loop_
_entity_poly.entity_id
_entity_poly.type
_entity_poly.pdbx_seq_one_letter_code
_entity_poly.pdbx_strand_id
1 'polypeptide(L)'
;MTADIDLGDDQTVIGSTTVSTTAHSLGSGTHYQGIFDGQGHTLTVAYNATGSNSASPFSSIEGATIKNLHIDGTMVSPLACGAGVASATGGNGNVIQNVWVSTTITANGQSWNCSAGIVGCVKNGSVSIIDCLFTGSVTSSQSHNGCFVGYIDSGSATVTNCLSTGSFTYGGCDWQGSHTNCYVKQFPASIPAAMQVTDGQLSDGTTAYKLQNNREDLVWGQRIGIDAEPVLTSDENYRVYKSVNGGYTNDPDLAYTGLEQDAEDYYLLGSEWAWIDFAALVNGGTTNANARMTADIDLGDDQTMIGTATIPYQGIFDGQGHTLTVNFNMRDDITGVAPFTCVGDATIQNLHIDGSIIQQNIGAGGIVAAITGNLTIKKCWVSADVKALIGTTAGIACYCDNAAVQGKTILLEDCMFSGYIGQGSYSGSLMSHVHGSDGYNNSAAFTNCLNLGTCDNPNGSTGTFARTGVQGDPYTITNCYYKTAWQYAQGTQATAAQLADGTIATALQAGREEEVWVQDPLTNQPMLALFAGKYKVPSSGLGTFSAKANFALPDGLDAYYCKNYSEGTVSAVAIEGPVAANTGVLLKGTPGETYTLTGTNEAPADITDNALVAVTEATHVDQTSDGYTNFMMSGGKFVKIADSSDPDVKMPANRAYLRLNLGAGSNEYESLALVWDDDPTGIAPLLSPQGGTSHSPMGETEGAWYDLSGRKVKNPTKGIYIQKGKKVLVK
;
A
#
# COMPACT_ATOMS: atom_id res chain seq x y z
N MET A 1 -32.80 -6.33 26.94
CA MET A 1 -32.91 -4.92 27.37
C MET A 1 -33.66 -4.14 26.31
N THR A 2 -34.30 -3.03 26.64
CA THR A 2 -35.05 -2.19 25.67
C THR A 2 -34.52 -0.75 25.60
N ALA A 3 -33.49 -0.45 26.38
CA ALA A 3 -32.80 0.82 26.45
C ALA A 3 -31.43 0.56 27.10
N ASP A 4 -30.52 1.53 26.95
CA ASP A 4 -29.29 1.55 27.72
C ASP A 4 -29.61 1.72 29.22
N ILE A 5 -28.86 1.02 30.07
CA ILE A 5 -29.06 1.02 31.51
C ILE A 5 -27.73 1.39 32.17
N ASP A 6 -27.74 2.43 32.99
CA ASP A 6 -26.64 2.78 33.89
C ASP A 6 -27.06 2.45 35.32
N LEU A 7 -26.30 1.56 35.96
CA LEU A 7 -26.53 1.15 37.35
C LEU A 7 -25.98 2.16 38.37
N GLY A 8 -25.14 3.11 37.95
CA GLY A 8 -24.44 4.02 38.86
C GLY A 8 -23.68 3.24 39.94
N ASP A 9 -23.88 3.62 41.20
CA ASP A 9 -23.25 2.97 42.36
C ASP A 9 -23.94 1.66 42.82
N ASP A 10 -24.97 1.19 42.11
CA ASP A 10 -25.65 -0.07 42.47
C ASP A 10 -24.70 -1.26 42.27
N GLN A 11 -24.49 -2.01 43.36
CA GLN A 11 -23.59 -3.17 43.41
C GLN A 11 -24.31 -4.48 43.11
N THR A 12 -25.55 -4.42 42.60
CA THR A 12 -26.36 -5.60 42.26
C THR A 12 -25.77 -6.31 41.04
N VAL A 13 -25.55 -7.62 41.20
CA VAL A 13 -25.08 -8.54 40.15
C VAL A 13 -26.12 -9.64 39.92
N ILE A 14 -26.13 -10.22 38.72
CA ILE A 14 -27.00 -11.36 38.37
C ILE A 14 -26.27 -12.66 38.72
N GLY A 15 -26.82 -13.43 39.67
CA GLY A 15 -26.21 -14.66 40.21
C GLY A 15 -25.69 -14.49 41.65
N SER A 16 -25.16 -15.57 42.25
CA SER A 16 -24.65 -15.55 43.63
C SER A 16 -23.41 -14.65 43.79
N THR A 17 -23.39 -13.76 44.79
CA THR A 17 -22.27 -12.83 45.07
C THR A 17 -21.06 -13.48 45.74
N THR A 18 -21.19 -14.70 46.27
CA THR A 18 -20.11 -15.43 46.97
C THR A 18 -19.47 -16.48 46.05
N VAL A 19 -18.28 -16.17 45.54
CA VAL A 19 -17.35 -17.17 44.98
C VAL A 19 -16.35 -17.50 46.08
N SER A 20 -16.29 -18.75 46.51
CA SER A 20 -15.52 -19.20 47.70
C SER A 20 -14.02 -18.88 47.59
N THR A 21 -13.43 -18.35 48.67
CA THR A 21 -11.99 -18.02 48.79
C THR A 21 -11.04 -19.20 48.86
N THR A 22 -11.54 -20.43 48.96
CA THR A 22 -10.67 -21.59 49.27
C THR A 22 -10.94 -22.86 48.48
N ALA A 23 -11.88 -22.88 47.55
CA ALA A 23 -12.05 -24.06 46.70
C ALA A 23 -12.82 -23.70 45.43
N HIS A 24 -12.21 -24.01 44.28
CA HIS A 24 -12.77 -24.71 43.10
C HIS A 24 -14.23 -25.20 43.20
N SER A 25 -15.15 -24.30 43.52
CA SER A 25 -16.58 -24.55 43.63
C SER A 25 -17.27 -23.29 43.16
N LEU A 26 -18.15 -23.44 42.18
CA LEU A 26 -19.34 -22.60 42.15
C LEU A 26 -19.93 -22.72 43.56
N GLY A 27 -19.93 -21.64 44.36
CA GLY A 27 -20.48 -21.70 45.71
C GLY A 27 -21.90 -22.29 45.69
N SER A 28 -22.43 -22.76 46.82
CA SER A 28 -23.76 -23.39 46.92
C SER A 28 -24.95 -22.43 46.69
N GLY A 29 -24.84 -21.52 45.72
CA GLY A 29 -25.78 -20.43 45.43
C GLY A 29 -26.39 -20.53 44.03
N THR A 30 -27.23 -19.55 43.70
CA THR A 30 -27.96 -19.49 42.43
C THR A 30 -27.07 -19.04 41.27
N HIS A 31 -26.95 -19.85 40.22
CA HIS A 31 -26.30 -19.51 38.95
C HIS A 31 -27.34 -18.96 37.97
N TYR A 32 -26.95 -18.01 37.13
CA TYR A 32 -27.81 -17.59 36.03
C TYR A 32 -27.83 -18.68 34.95
N GLN A 33 -29.01 -19.10 34.52
CA GLN A 33 -29.21 -20.18 33.53
C GLN A 33 -30.11 -19.72 32.36
N GLY A 34 -30.43 -18.43 32.31
CA GLY A 34 -31.38 -17.87 31.35
C GLY A 34 -30.73 -17.35 30.08
N ILE A 35 -31.56 -16.74 29.23
CA ILE A 35 -31.12 -15.97 28.05
C ILE A 35 -31.20 -14.49 28.41
N PHE A 36 -30.05 -13.82 28.50
CA PHE A 36 -29.95 -12.38 28.59
C PHE A 36 -29.66 -11.81 27.21
N ASP A 37 -30.64 -11.15 26.61
CA ASP A 37 -30.49 -10.47 25.33
C ASP A 37 -30.44 -8.96 25.57
N GLY A 38 -29.29 -8.34 25.32
CA GLY A 38 -29.12 -6.89 25.43
C GLY A 38 -29.80 -6.13 24.28
N GLN A 39 -30.15 -6.79 23.17
CA GLN A 39 -30.70 -6.17 21.95
C GLN A 39 -29.86 -4.99 21.41
N GLY A 40 -28.54 -5.04 21.60
CA GLY A 40 -27.59 -4.00 21.18
C GLY A 40 -27.42 -2.83 22.16
N HIS A 41 -28.12 -2.85 23.29
CA HIS A 41 -28.01 -1.79 24.31
C HIS A 41 -26.77 -1.92 25.19
N THR A 42 -26.42 -0.80 25.83
CA THR A 42 -25.31 -0.69 26.78
C THR A 42 -25.78 -0.90 28.21
N LEU A 43 -25.05 -1.72 28.97
CA LEU A 43 -25.12 -1.83 30.42
C LEU A 43 -23.87 -1.18 31.02
N THR A 44 -24.03 -0.03 31.65
CA THR A 44 -22.96 0.67 32.37
C THR A 44 -22.96 0.29 33.84
N VAL A 45 -21.80 -0.10 34.37
CA VAL A 45 -21.65 -0.55 35.76
C VAL A 45 -20.50 0.17 36.48
N ALA A 46 -20.62 0.34 37.79
CA ALA A 46 -19.51 0.79 38.65
C ALA A 46 -19.37 -0.14 39.86
N TYR A 47 -18.92 -1.36 39.61
CA TYR A 47 -18.78 -2.37 40.65
C TYR A 47 -17.50 -2.17 41.45
N ASN A 48 -17.64 -2.05 42.77
CA ASN A 48 -16.55 -2.00 43.73
C ASN A 48 -16.76 -3.10 44.77
N ALA A 49 -16.42 -4.33 44.38
CA ALA A 49 -16.59 -5.48 45.23
C ALA A 49 -15.66 -5.39 46.46
N THR A 50 -16.17 -5.73 47.63
CA THR A 50 -15.38 -5.75 48.88
C THR A 50 -15.09 -7.18 49.31
N GLY A 51 -13.92 -7.42 49.91
CA GLY A 51 -13.55 -8.75 50.38
C GLY A 51 -13.42 -9.72 49.21
N SER A 52 -14.02 -10.89 49.33
CA SER A 52 -13.88 -12.03 48.40
C SER A 52 -14.93 -12.09 47.31
N ASN A 53 -15.60 -10.96 47.07
CA ASN A 53 -16.66 -10.89 46.08
C ASN A 53 -16.05 -10.65 44.69
N SER A 54 -16.61 -11.34 43.70
CA SER A 54 -16.24 -11.16 42.30
C SER A 54 -16.90 -9.91 41.72
N ALA A 55 -16.29 -9.31 40.69
CA ALA A 55 -16.83 -8.14 40.00
C ALA A 55 -17.09 -8.48 38.52
N SER A 56 -18.37 -8.68 38.21
CA SER A 56 -18.92 -8.86 36.87
C SER A 56 -20.46 -8.74 36.93
N PRO A 57 -21.15 -8.37 35.83
CA PRO A 57 -22.61 -8.30 35.82
C PRO A 57 -23.26 -9.67 36.03
N PHE A 58 -22.57 -10.74 35.61
CA PHE A 58 -22.98 -12.13 35.81
C PHE A 58 -21.96 -12.87 36.67
N SER A 59 -22.14 -12.87 37.99
CA SER A 59 -21.13 -13.44 38.90
C SER A 59 -20.82 -14.92 38.60
N SER A 60 -21.85 -15.71 38.29
CA SER A 60 -21.72 -17.08 37.81
C SER A 60 -22.85 -17.49 36.87
N ILE A 61 -22.49 -18.22 35.81
CA ILE A 61 -23.44 -18.75 34.81
C ILE A 61 -23.34 -20.28 34.68
N GLU A 62 -24.49 -20.92 34.42
CA GLU A 62 -24.59 -22.35 34.14
C GLU A 62 -25.70 -22.62 33.10
N GLY A 63 -25.34 -23.08 31.91
CA GLY A 63 -26.29 -23.27 30.80
C GLY A 63 -26.93 -21.98 30.29
N ALA A 64 -26.31 -20.82 30.54
CA ALA A 64 -26.87 -19.51 30.17
C ALA A 64 -26.47 -19.06 28.76
N THR A 65 -27.27 -18.17 28.17
CA THR A 65 -26.88 -17.39 26.99
C THR A 65 -26.88 -15.91 27.32
N ILE A 66 -25.78 -15.22 27.05
CA ILE A 66 -25.68 -13.75 27.15
C ILE A 66 -25.32 -13.23 25.77
N LYS A 67 -26.14 -12.34 25.20
CA LYS A 67 -25.93 -11.88 23.83
C LYS A 67 -26.37 -10.46 23.54
N ASN A 68 -25.86 -9.91 22.44
CA ASN A 68 -26.20 -8.59 21.88
C ASN A 68 -26.10 -7.49 22.94
N LEU A 69 -24.97 -7.40 23.64
CA LEU A 69 -24.83 -6.54 24.80
C LEU A 69 -23.51 -5.79 24.74
N HIS A 70 -23.56 -4.48 24.96
CA HIS A 70 -22.37 -3.71 25.30
C HIS A 70 -22.28 -3.55 26.83
N ILE A 71 -21.12 -3.80 27.41
CA ILE A 71 -20.87 -3.64 28.85
C ILE A 71 -19.74 -2.62 29.02
N ASP A 72 -20.04 -1.53 29.73
CA ASP A 72 -19.10 -0.44 29.97
C ASP A 72 -18.99 -0.09 31.47
N GLY A 73 -17.99 0.71 31.81
CA GLY A 73 -17.79 1.26 33.15
C GLY A 73 -16.60 0.63 33.89
N THR A 74 -16.74 0.44 35.20
CA THR A 74 -15.62 0.05 36.07
C THR A 74 -15.96 -1.15 36.93
N MET A 75 -15.00 -2.04 37.12
CA MET A 75 -15.13 -3.25 37.92
C MET A 75 -13.89 -3.46 38.78
N VAL A 76 -14.04 -3.46 40.10
CA VAL A 76 -12.96 -3.68 41.06
C VAL A 76 -13.26 -4.94 41.87
N SER A 77 -12.38 -5.95 41.79
CA SER A 77 -12.42 -7.16 42.61
C SER A 77 -11.10 -7.33 43.37
N PRO A 78 -11.04 -6.98 44.66
CA PRO A 78 -9.80 -6.96 45.41
C PRO A 78 -9.32 -8.35 45.84
N LEU A 79 -10.17 -9.37 46.00
CA LEU A 79 -9.71 -10.71 46.45
C LEU A 79 -10.36 -11.88 45.68
N ALA A 80 -10.94 -11.64 44.50
CA ALA A 80 -11.58 -12.68 43.69
C ALA A 80 -11.41 -12.42 42.18
N CYS A 81 -12.17 -13.14 41.35
CA CYS A 81 -12.09 -13.01 39.89
C CYS A 81 -12.89 -11.81 39.35
N GLY A 82 -12.27 -11.03 38.46
CA GLY A 82 -12.90 -9.88 37.79
C GLY A 82 -12.97 -10.08 36.29
N ALA A 83 -14.15 -9.95 35.69
CA ALA A 83 -14.32 -10.13 34.26
C ALA A 83 -15.45 -9.29 33.68
N GLY A 84 -15.35 -8.92 32.41
CA GLY A 84 -16.33 -8.03 31.77
C GLY A 84 -17.74 -8.59 31.69
N VAL A 85 -17.88 -9.91 31.49
CA VAL A 85 -19.20 -10.57 31.40
C VAL A 85 -19.46 -11.43 32.62
N ALA A 86 -18.62 -12.46 32.83
CA ALA A 86 -18.86 -13.44 33.88
C ALA A 86 -17.60 -13.82 34.66
N SER A 87 -17.65 -13.73 35.98
CA SER A 87 -16.51 -14.08 36.82
C SER A 87 -16.25 -15.60 36.86
N ALA A 88 -17.29 -16.43 36.76
CA ALA A 88 -17.16 -17.88 36.68
C ALA A 88 -18.22 -18.52 35.78
N THR A 89 -17.86 -19.60 35.10
CA THR A 89 -18.78 -20.48 34.37
C THR A 89 -18.71 -21.89 34.94
N GLY A 90 -19.84 -22.59 34.97
CA GLY A 90 -19.90 -24.03 35.21
C GLY A 90 -21.01 -24.71 34.40
N GLY A 91 -21.06 -26.04 34.47
CA GLY A 91 -21.98 -26.85 33.67
C GLY A 91 -21.79 -26.67 32.15
N ASN A 92 -22.63 -27.33 31.35
CA ASN A 92 -22.52 -27.32 29.89
C ASN A 92 -23.52 -26.35 29.26
N GLY A 93 -23.20 -25.86 28.06
CA GLY A 93 -24.13 -25.07 27.24
C GLY A 93 -24.12 -23.57 27.52
N ASN A 94 -23.07 -23.03 28.14
CA ASN A 94 -22.92 -21.58 28.28
C ASN A 94 -22.52 -20.95 26.93
N VAL A 95 -23.19 -19.86 26.55
CA VAL A 95 -22.91 -19.10 25.31
C VAL A 95 -22.83 -17.61 25.63
N ILE A 96 -21.75 -16.96 25.19
CA ILE A 96 -21.59 -15.51 25.21
C ILE A 96 -21.37 -15.09 23.76
N GLN A 97 -22.29 -14.32 23.19
CA GLN A 97 -22.32 -14.05 21.75
C GLN A 97 -22.62 -12.59 21.41
N ASN A 98 -21.88 -11.98 20.49
CA ASN A 98 -22.15 -10.59 20.07
C ASN A 98 -22.13 -9.64 21.27
N VAL A 99 -21.05 -9.73 22.07
CA VAL A 99 -20.86 -8.94 23.28
C VAL A 99 -19.62 -8.08 23.15
N TRP A 100 -19.78 -6.79 23.37
CA TRP A 100 -18.68 -5.83 23.47
C TRP A 100 -18.46 -5.46 24.94
N VAL A 101 -17.22 -5.50 25.40
CA VAL A 101 -16.79 -5.05 26.73
C VAL A 101 -15.74 -3.95 26.60
N SER A 102 -16.02 -2.76 27.13
CA SER A 102 -15.10 -1.62 27.20
C SER A 102 -14.66 -1.27 28.63
N THR A 103 -15.03 -2.10 29.60
CA THR A 103 -14.84 -1.79 31.04
C THR A 103 -13.38 -1.69 31.47
N THR A 104 -13.12 -0.86 32.48
CA THR A 104 -11.87 -0.89 33.28
C THR A 104 -12.01 -1.92 34.41
N ILE A 105 -11.23 -2.99 34.34
CA ILE A 105 -11.25 -4.12 35.29
C ILE A 105 -10.00 -4.07 36.15
N THR A 106 -10.17 -4.03 37.48
CA THR A 106 -9.08 -4.07 38.46
C THR A 106 -9.23 -5.29 39.36
N ALA A 107 -8.29 -6.24 39.28
CA ALA A 107 -8.29 -7.49 40.05
C ALA A 107 -6.98 -7.67 40.84
N ASN A 108 -6.89 -7.07 42.03
CA ASN A 108 -5.65 -6.95 42.81
C ASN A 108 -5.77 -7.65 44.17
N GLY A 109 -5.50 -8.95 44.23
CA GLY A 109 -5.64 -9.73 45.48
C GLY A 109 -4.45 -10.56 45.89
N GLN A 110 -4.55 -11.14 47.08
CA GLN A 110 -3.57 -12.09 47.62
C GLN A 110 -4.11 -13.51 47.46
N SER A 111 -3.39 -14.34 46.67
CA SER A 111 -3.67 -15.75 46.32
C SER A 111 -4.76 -15.97 45.25
N TRP A 112 -4.39 -16.60 44.13
CA TRP A 112 -5.23 -17.18 43.05
C TRP A 112 -6.44 -16.35 42.57
N ASN A 113 -6.19 -15.20 41.94
CA ASN A 113 -7.19 -14.42 41.20
C ASN A 113 -7.10 -14.70 39.70
N CYS A 114 -8.25 -14.67 39.04
CA CYS A 114 -8.35 -14.71 37.59
C CYS A 114 -9.04 -13.45 37.06
N SER A 115 -8.46 -12.81 36.06
CA SER A 115 -9.09 -11.68 35.38
C SER A 115 -9.20 -11.90 33.89
N ALA A 116 -10.23 -11.34 33.25
CA ALA A 116 -10.33 -11.41 31.81
C ALA A 116 -11.22 -10.33 31.20
N GLY A 117 -11.03 -10.07 29.90
CA GLY A 117 -11.95 -9.23 29.14
C GLY A 117 -13.38 -9.75 29.14
N ILE A 118 -13.58 -11.08 29.01
CA ILE A 118 -14.93 -11.67 28.89
C ILE A 118 -15.27 -12.58 30.10
N VAL A 119 -14.53 -13.68 30.30
CA VAL A 119 -14.80 -14.70 31.34
C VAL A 119 -13.61 -14.88 32.26
N GLY A 120 -13.82 -14.73 33.57
CA GLY A 120 -12.76 -14.91 34.56
C GLY A 120 -12.28 -16.36 34.65
N CYS A 121 -13.15 -17.27 35.10
CA CYS A 121 -12.84 -18.68 35.28
C CYS A 121 -13.84 -19.61 34.57
N VAL A 122 -13.33 -20.68 33.96
CA VAL A 122 -14.12 -21.83 33.51
C VAL A 122 -13.87 -23.00 34.47
N LYS A 123 -14.83 -23.29 35.35
CA LYS A 123 -14.64 -24.30 36.42
C LYS A 123 -14.81 -25.72 35.91
N ASN A 124 -16.02 -26.06 35.47
CA ASN A 124 -16.38 -27.36 34.90
C ASN A 124 -17.34 -27.15 33.71
N GLY A 125 -17.44 -28.14 32.83
CA GLY A 125 -18.30 -28.06 31.65
C GLY A 125 -17.75 -27.17 30.53
N SER A 126 -18.60 -26.38 29.85
CA SER A 126 -18.22 -25.69 28.61
C SER A 126 -18.79 -24.28 28.49
N VAL A 127 -17.99 -23.39 27.88
CA VAL A 127 -18.40 -22.05 27.43
C VAL A 127 -17.98 -21.80 25.98
N SER A 128 -18.90 -21.25 25.18
CA SER A 128 -18.62 -20.74 23.84
C SER A 128 -18.69 -19.22 23.83
N ILE A 129 -17.59 -18.57 23.44
CA ILE A 129 -17.46 -17.11 23.29
C ILE A 129 -17.36 -16.81 21.80
N ILE A 130 -18.37 -16.15 21.25
CA ILE A 130 -18.55 -16.02 19.79
C ILE A 130 -18.77 -14.54 19.46
N ASP A 131 -18.06 -14.00 18.46
CA ASP A 131 -18.26 -12.61 18.02
C ASP A 131 -18.20 -11.62 19.20
N CYS A 132 -17.16 -11.71 20.02
CA CYS A 132 -17.00 -10.83 21.19
C CYS A 132 -15.81 -9.87 21.00
N LEU A 133 -16.01 -8.65 21.47
CA LEU A 133 -15.02 -7.56 21.40
C LEU A 133 -14.63 -7.12 22.82
N PHE A 134 -13.33 -7.02 23.10
CA PHE A 134 -12.82 -6.37 24.32
C PHE A 134 -11.92 -5.19 23.98
N THR A 135 -12.31 -3.98 24.37
CA THR A 135 -11.55 -2.73 24.16
C THR A 135 -11.16 -2.05 25.48
N GLY A 136 -11.52 -2.65 26.61
CA GLY A 136 -11.31 -2.09 27.94
C GLY A 136 -9.86 -2.19 28.44
N SER A 137 -9.70 -2.14 29.76
CA SER A 137 -8.40 -2.34 30.39
C SER A 137 -8.47 -3.34 31.54
N VAL A 138 -7.40 -4.10 31.73
CA VAL A 138 -7.25 -5.03 32.86
C VAL A 138 -5.99 -4.69 33.64
N THR A 139 -6.18 -4.30 34.90
CA THR A 139 -5.12 -4.14 35.89
C THR A 139 -5.20 -5.28 36.89
N SER A 140 -4.19 -6.14 36.94
CA SER A 140 -4.12 -7.23 37.90
C SER A 140 -2.69 -7.44 38.38
N SER A 141 -2.54 -8.10 39.53
CA SER A 141 -1.24 -8.34 40.17
C SER A 141 -0.86 -9.83 40.21
N GLN A 142 -1.49 -10.69 39.40
CA GLN A 142 -1.40 -12.15 39.48
C GLN A 142 -1.26 -12.85 38.11
N SER A 143 -1.12 -14.18 38.12
CA SER A 143 -0.68 -15.00 36.97
C SER A 143 -1.76 -15.49 36.00
N HIS A 144 -3.05 -15.21 36.20
CA HIS A 144 -4.13 -15.73 35.33
C HIS A 144 -4.99 -14.60 34.76
N ASN A 145 -4.50 -13.96 33.69
CA ASN A 145 -5.14 -12.79 33.09
C ASN A 145 -5.42 -13.09 31.62
N GLY A 146 -6.67 -13.15 31.18
CA GLY A 146 -7.01 -13.56 29.83
C GLY A 146 -7.54 -12.44 28.96
N CYS A 147 -7.20 -12.45 27.66
CA CYS A 147 -7.85 -11.54 26.71
C CYS A 147 -9.35 -11.83 26.63
N PHE A 148 -9.70 -13.12 26.56
CA PHE A 148 -11.08 -13.60 26.58
C PHE A 148 -11.39 -14.42 27.84
N VAL A 149 -10.50 -15.36 28.20
CA VAL A 149 -10.70 -16.29 29.32
C VAL A 149 -9.49 -16.28 30.25
N GLY A 150 -9.70 -16.00 31.53
CA GLY A 150 -8.61 -15.85 32.52
C GLY A 150 -7.99 -17.19 32.95
N TYR A 151 -8.81 -18.17 33.32
CA TYR A 151 -8.33 -19.48 33.76
C TYR A 151 -9.33 -20.60 33.44
N ILE A 152 -8.84 -21.74 32.94
CA ILE A 152 -9.62 -22.97 32.77
C ILE A 152 -9.15 -24.00 33.79
N ASP A 153 -10.08 -24.48 34.61
CA ASP A 153 -9.81 -25.41 35.72
C ASP A 153 -9.97 -26.87 35.29
N SER A 154 -11.22 -27.34 35.14
CA SER A 154 -11.56 -28.68 34.64
C SER A 154 -12.56 -28.67 33.48
N GLY A 155 -12.94 -27.47 33.01
CA GLY A 155 -13.86 -27.26 31.90
C GLY A 155 -13.15 -27.03 30.56
N SER A 156 -13.88 -26.44 29.62
CA SER A 156 -13.38 -26.09 28.28
C SER A 156 -13.97 -24.76 27.80
N ALA A 157 -13.18 -24.01 27.04
CA ALA A 157 -13.62 -22.80 26.37
C ALA A 157 -13.34 -22.88 24.87
N THR A 158 -14.32 -22.49 24.05
CA THR A 158 -14.18 -22.27 22.62
C THR A 158 -14.39 -20.79 22.32
N VAL A 159 -13.41 -20.13 21.71
CA VAL A 159 -13.45 -18.71 21.35
C VAL A 159 -13.43 -18.61 19.83
N THR A 160 -14.40 -17.91 19.23
CA THR A 160 -14.57 -17.88 17.78
C THR A 160 -14.95 -16.49 17.28
N ASN A 161 -14.23 -15.98 16.27
CA ASN A 161 -14.47 -14.65 15.68
C ASN A 161 -14.39 -13.52 16.71
N CYS A 162 -13.40 -13.55 17.61
CA CYS A 162 -13.30 -12.55 18.69
C CYS A 162 -12.08 -11.65 18.54
N LEU A 163 -12.21 -10.40 18.97
CA LEU A 163 -11.16 -9.41 18.95
C LEU A 163 -10.92 -8.83 20.36
N SER A 164 -9.66 -8.68 20.75
CA SER A 164 -9.29 -7.91 21.94
C SER A 164 -8.23 -6.88 21.61
N THR A 165 -8.59 -5.60 21.71
CA THR A 165 -7.70 -4.44 21.58
C THR A 165 -7.43 -3.74 22.91
N GLY A 166 -7.99 -4.27 24.01
CA GLY A 166 -7.81 -3.74 25.35
C GLY A 166 -6.37 -3.81 25.89
N SER A 167 -6.11 -3.07 26.97
CA SER A 167 -4.78 -2.93 27.58
C SER A 167 -4.61 -3.72 28.89
N PHE A 168 -3.39 -4.19 29.19
CA PHE A 168 -3.12 -5.09 30.31
C PHE A 168 -1.85 -4.69 31.07
N THR A 169 -1.90 -4.59 32.41
CA THR A 169 -0.78 -4.04 33.22
C THR A 169 0.27 -5.08 33.62
N TYR A 170 -0.05 -6.38 33.67
CA TYR A 170 0.86 -7.44 34.12
C TYR A 170 1.19 -8.42 33.01
N GLY A 171 2.46 -8.50 32.58
CA GLY A 171 3.11 -9.64 31.91
C GLY A 171 2.51 -10.23 30.61
N GLY A 172 1.32 -9.82 30.18
CA GLY A 172 0.60 -10.37 29.04
C GLY A 172 -0.82 -10.85 29.37
N CYS A 173 -1.51 -11.37 28.35
CA CYS A 173 -2.73 -12.14 28.52
C CYS A 173 -2.49 -13.62 28.19
N ASP A 174 -3.10 -14.52 28.95
CA ASP A 174 -3.11 -15.95 28.73
C ASP A 174 -4.07 -16.30 27.58
N TRP A 175 -3.61 -17.19 26.70
CA TRP A 175 -4.37 -17.68 25.54
C TRP A 175 -5.05 -19.02 25.87
N GLN A 176 -6.00 -19.01 26.80
CA GLN A 176 -6.67 -20.21 27.33
C GLN A 176 -7.85 -20.67 26.46
N GLY A 177 -7.89 -21.96 26.13
CA GLY A 177 -8.97 -22.57 25.36
C GLY A 177 -8.69 -22.69 23.86
N SER A 178 -9.67 -23.20 23.12
CA SER A 178 -9.57 -23.38 21.66
C SER A 178 -10.03 -22.11 20.94
N HIS A 179 -9.13 -21.51 20.14
CA HIS A 179 -9.40 -20.25 19.45
C HIS A 179 -9.47 -20.48 17.93
N THR A 180 -10.46 -19.89 17.27
CA THR A 180 -10.63 -19.93 15.81
C THR A 180 -11.00 -18.54 15.31
N ASN A 181 -10.24 -18.01 14.35
CA ASN A 181 -10.47 -16.66 13.80
C ASN A 181 -10.50 -15.57 14.90
N CYS A 182 -9.54 -15.59 15.82
CA CYS A 182 -9.44 -14.62 16.92
C CYS A 182 -8.18 -13.78 16.78
N TYR A 183 -8.29 -12.50 17.09
CA TYR A 183 -7.22 -11.52 16.92
C TYR A 183 -7.01 -10.67 18.17
N VAL A 184 -5.79 -10.20 18.35
CA VAL A 184 -5.42 -9.34 19.47
C VAL A 184 -4.39 -8.28 19.11
N LYS A 185 -4.57 -7.08 19.68
CA LYS A 185 -3.65 -5.95 19.51
C LYS A 185 -2.43 -6.12 20.41
N GLN A 186 -1.30 -6.47 19.81
CA GLN A 186 0.06 -6.46 20.38
C GLN A 186 0.20 -6.93 21.85
N PHE A 187 0.56 -8.21 22.02
CA PHE A 187 0.77 -8.85 23.32
C PHE A 187 2.18 -9.48 23.41
N PRO A 188 2.72 -9.73 24.62
CA PRO A 188 4.02 -10.39 24.76
C PRO A 188 4.04 -11.82 24.18
N ALA A 189 5.26 -12.36 24.05
CA ALA A 189 5.69 -13.46 23.17
C ALA A 189 4.96 -14.84 23.24
N SER A 190 3.93 -15.01 24.08
CA SER A 190 3.18 -16.27 24.22
C SER A 190 2.05 -16.46 23.21
N ILE A 191 1.56 -15.38 22.57
CA ILE A 191 0.49 -15.47 21.56
C ILE A 191 1.10 -15.71 20.17
N PRO A 192 0.58 -16.69 19.39
CA PRO A 192 1.04 -16.92 18.02
C PRO A 192 1.03 -15.64 17.20
N ALA A 193 2.13 -15.35 16.49
CA ALA A 193 2.26 -14.12 15.69
C ALA A 193 1.08 -13.92 14.71
N ALA A 194 0.54 -15.01 14.15
CA ALA A 194 -0.61 -14.98 13.23
C ALA A 194 -1.94 -14.47 13.85
N MET A 195 -2.04 -14.41 15.18
CA MET A 195 -3.21 -13.89 15.90
C MET A 195 -3.01 -12.44 16.35
N GLN A 196 -1.80 -11.89 16.20
CA GLN A 196 -1.52 -10.51 16.55
C GLN A 196 -1.81 -9.61 15.34
N VAL A 197 -2.45 -8.47 15.59
CA VAL A 197 -2.75 -7.46 14.56
C VAL A 197 -2.13 -6.12 14.93
N THR A 198 -1.71 -5.37 13.90
CA THR A 198 -1.17 -4.02 14.04
C THR A 198 -2.27 -2.97 14.02
N ASP A 199 -1.97 -1.73 14.42
CA ASP A 199 -2.90 -0.60 14.31
C ASP A 199 -3.31 -0.33 12.84
N GLY A 200 -2.41 -0.56 11.89
CA GLY A 200 -2.74 -0.50 10.46
C GLY A 200 -3.81 -1.52 10.09
N GLN A 201 -3.58 -2.80 10.41
CA GLN A 201 -4.53 -3.90 10.13
C GLN A 201 -5.86 -3.77 10.87
N LEU A 202 -5.88 -3.04 11.98
CA LEU A 202 -7.09 -2.72 12.72
C LEU A 202 -7.88 -1.60 12.06
N SER A 203 -7.25 -0.67 11.33
CA SER A 203 -7.89 0.51 10.75
C SER A 203 -8.19 0.40 9.24
N ASP A 204 -7.58 -0.56 8.54
CA ASP A 204 -7.62 -0.69 7.08
C ASP A 204 -8.67 -1.68 6.54
N GLY A 205 -9.50 -2.28 7.41
CA GLY A 205 -10.50 -3.28 7.03
C GLY A 205 -10.04 -4.73 7.09
N THR A 206 -8.72 -4.98 7.17
CA THR A 206 -8.14 -6.33 7.19
C THR A 206 -8.74 -7.19 8.29
N THR A 207 -8.73 -6.67 9.52
CA THR A 207 -9.20 -7.44 10.69
C THR A 207 -10.72 -7.62 10.66
N ALA A 208 -11.48 -6.60 10.25
CA ALA A 208 -12.94 -6.67 10.13
C ALA A 208 -13.38 -7.72 9.11
N TYR A 209 -12.77 -7.74 7.93
CA TYR A 209 -13.06 -8.71 6.88
C TYR A 209 -12.74 -10.15 7.33
N LYS A 210 -11.58 -10.36 7.96
CA LYS A 210 -11.18 -11.66 8.52
C LYS A 210 -12.17 -12.15 9.58
N LEU A 211 -12.53 -11.30 10.54
CA LEU A 211 -13.52 -11.61 11.57
C LEU A 211 -14.89 -11.94 10.95
N GLN A 212 -15.32 -11.20 9.94
CA GLN A 212 -16.58 -11.44 9.23
C GLN A 212 -16.58 -12.79 8.49
N ASN A 213 -15.43 -13.24 7.99
CA ASN A 213 -15.21 -14.59 7.44
C ASN A 213 -16.25 -15.02 6.39
N ASN A 214 -16.53 -14.13 5.42
CA ASN A 214 -17.48 -14.37 4.33
C ASN A 214 -18.91 -14.74 4.76
N ARG A 215 -19.31 -14.43 6.01
CA ARG A 215 -20.69 -14.63 6.48
C ARG A 215 -21.64 -13.65 5.78
N GLU A 216 -22.81 -14.16 5.38
CA GLU A 216 -23.87 -13.35 4.76
C GLU A 216 -24.40 -12.29 5.73
N ASP A 217 -24.81 -12.68 6.94
CA ASP A 217 -25.26 -11.75 7.97
C ASP A 217 -24.09 -10.92 8.52
N LEU A 218 -24.20 -9.59 8.47
CA LEU A 218 -23.18 -8.70 9.01
C LEU A 218 -23.14 -8.80 10.55
N VAL A 219 -21.97 -9.14 11.08
CA VAL A 219 -21.70 -9.16 12.52
C VAL A 219 -20.49 -8.30 12.82
N TRP A 220 -19.45 -8.37 11.99
CA TRP A 220 -18.27 -7.52 12.06
C TRP A 220 -18.22 -6.58 10.86
N GLY A 221 -18.00 -5.31 11.12
CA GLY A 221 -17.85 -4.29 10.10
C GLY A 221 -16.92 -3.17 10.55
N GLN A 222 -16.61 -2.28 9.62
CA GLN A 222 -15.72 -1.14 9.85
C GLN A 222 -15.95 -0.08 8.77
N ARG A 223 -16.01 1.20 9.15
CA ARG A 223 -15.95 2.30 8.19
C ARG A 223 -14.49 2.64 7.89
N ILE A 224 -14.02 2.24 6.72
CA ILE A 224 -12.64 2.41 6.27
C ILE A 224 -12.30 3.91 6.19
N GLY A 225 -11.16 4.29 6.78
CA GLY A 225 -10.72 5.69 6.87
C GLY A 225 -11.42 6.52 7.95
N ILE A 226 -12.36 5.94 8.73
CA ILE A 226 -13.06 6.60 9.82
C ILE A 226 -12.83 5.86 11.15
N ASP A 227 -13.13 4.56 11.18
CA ASP A 227 -13.03 3.74 12.37
C ASP A 227 -11.60 3.22 12.56
N ALA A 228 -11.03 3.44 13.74
CA ALA A 228 -9.68 2.99 14.07
C ALA A 228 -9.60 1.46 14.24
N GLU A 229 -10.71 0.79 14.55
CA GLU A 229 -10.77 -0.64 14.87
C GLU A 229 -12.11 -1.24 14.38
N PRO A 230 -12.20 -2.56 14.14
CA PRO A 230 -13.45 -3.24 13.80
C PRO A 230 -14.50 -3.16 14.91
N VAL A 231 -15.78 -3.12 14.52
CA VAL A 231 -16.91 -3.06 15.44
C VAL A 231 -17.91 -4.20 15.21
N LEU A 232 -18.64 -4.55 16.27
CA LEU A 232 -19.82 -5.40 16.17
C LEU A 232 -20.99 -4.56 15.65
N THR A 233 -21.56 -4.92 14.50
CA THR A 233 -22.61 -4.13 13.85
C THR A 233 -23.44 -4.98 12.90
N SER A 234 -24.69 -4.55 12.68
CA SER A 234 -25.58 -5.05 11.63
C SER A 234 -25.92 -3.98 10.58
N ASP A 235 -25.28 -2.79 10.67
CA ASP A 235 -25.43 -1.72 9.70
C ASP A 235 -24.58 -2.02 8.46
N GLU A 236 -25.23 -2.30 7.34
CA GLU A 236 -24.60 -2.62 6.06
C GLU A 236 -23.63 -1.54 5.54
N ASN A 237 -23.71 -0.29 6.01
CA ASN A 237 -22.72 0.74 5.70
C ASN A 237 -21.31 0.44 6.25
N TYR A 238 -21.20 -0.51 7.17
CA TYR A 238 -19.94 -0.98 7.74
C TYR A 238 -19.38 -2.22 7.04
N ARG A 239 -20.10 -2.79 6.05
CA ARG A 239 -19.64 -4.00 5.38
C ARG A 239 -18.33 -3.72 4.67
N VAL A 240 -17.37 -4.62 4.87
CA VAL A 240 -16.05 -4.54 4.27
C VAL A 240 -15.96 -5.55 3.13
N TYR A 241 -15.48 -5.09 1.98
CA TYR A 241 -15.22 -5.89 0.80
C TYR A 241 -13.73 -5.85 0.45
N LYS A 242 -13.22 -6.93 -0.16
CA LYS A 242 -11.97 -6.86 -0.92
C LYS A 242 -12.14 -5.85 -2.05
N SER A 243 -11.15 -5.01 -2.30
CA SER A 243 -11.23 -3.94 -3.31
C SER A 243 -10.57 -4.35 -4.63
N VAL A 244 -11.16 -3.98 -5.77
CA VAL A 244 -10.55 -4.14 -7.10
C VAL A 244 -9.26 -3.32 -7.26
N ASN A 245 -9.02 -2.33 -6.38
CA ASN A 245 -7.82 -1.50 -6.36
C ASN A 245 -6.79 -1.95 -5.30
N GLY A 246 -6.96 -3.14 -4.71
CA GLY A 246 -6.15 -3.63 -3.58
C GLY A 246 -6.68 -3.16 -2.23
N GLY A 247 -6.33 -3.89 -1.16
CA GLY A 247 -6.84 -3.64 0.18
C GLY A 247 -8.35 -3.87 0.30
N TYR A 248 -9.01 -3.05 1.12
CA TYR A 248 -10.43 -3.18 1.44
C TYR A 248 -11.21 -1.89 1.22
N THR A 249 -12.52 -2.02 1.02
CA THR A 249 -13.44 -0.91 0.76
C THR A 249 -14.81 -1.15 1.40
N ASN A 250 -15.53 -0.06 1.70
CA ASN A 250 -16.98 -0.12 2.00
C ASN A 250 -17.85 0.08 0.75
N ASP A 251 -17.26 0.47 -0.38
CA ASP A 251 -17.97 0.71 -1.63
C ASP A 251 -18.21 -0.63 -2.36
N PRO A 252 -19.47 -1.09 -2.46
CA PRO A 252 -19.78 -2.34 -3.14
C PRO A 252 -19.49 -2.29 -4.65
N ASP A 253 -19.46 -1.11 -5.27
CA ASP A 253 -19.15 -0.98 -6.70
C ASP A 253 -17.65 -1.19 -6.98
N LEU A 254 -16.81 -1.10 -5.94
CA LEU A 254 -15.38 -1.40 -5.98
C LEU A 254 -15.05 -2.79 -5.42
N ALA A 255 -16.05 -3.62 -5.13
CA ALA A 255 -15.83 -4.95 -4.57
C ALA A 255 -15.20 -5.89 -5.61
N TYR A 256 -14.10 -6.54 -5.24
CA TYR A 256 -13.49 -7.60 -6.03
C TYR A 256 -14.32 -8.88 -5.93
N THR A 257 -14.87 -9.34 -7.05
CA THR A 257 -15.76 -10.51 -7.13
C THR A 257 -15.11 -11.75 -7.75
N GLY A 258 -13.84 -11.69 -8.12
CA GLY A 258 -13.09 -12.78 -8.74
C GLY A 258 -12.36 -12.35 -10.01
N LEU A 259 -11.67 -13.33 -10.61
CA LEU A 259 -10.92 -13.13 -11.86
C LEU A 259 -11.84 -12.85 -13.05
N GLU A 260 -11.43 -11.87 -13.86
CA GLU A 260 -12.04 -11.56 -15.15
C GLU A 260 -11.03 -11.76 -16.27
N GLN A 261 -11.53 -12.04 -17.48
CA GLN A 261 -10.71 -12.17 -18.68
C GLN A 261 -11.08 -11.11 -19.72
N ASP A 262 -10.10 -10.64 -20.49
CA ASP A 262 -10.35 -9.82 -21.68
C ASP A 262 -10.74 -10.68 -22.91
N ALA A 263 -10.96 -10.00 -24.04
CA ALA A 263 -11.34 -10.66 -25.29
C ALA A 263 -10.23 -11.52 -25.92
N GLU A 264 -9.01 -11.47 -25.39
CA GLU A 264 -7.83 -12.24 -25.81
C GLU A 264 -7.51 -13.38 -24.83
N ASP A 265 -8.44 -13.70 -23.93
CA ASP A 265 -8.34 -14.72 -22.88
C ASP A 265 -7.24 -14.43 -21.82
N TYR A 266 -6.81 -13.18 -21.67
CA TYR A 266 -5.91 -12.79 -20.59
C TYR A 266 -6.69 -12.49 -19.31
N TYR A 267 -6.30 -13.14 -18.21
CA TYR A 267 -6.77 -12.76 -16.88
C TYR A 267 -6.25 -11.36 -16.51
N LEU A 268 -7.16 -10.50 -16.05
CA LEU A 268 -6.84 -9.11 -15.70
C LEU A 268 -6.48 -9.01 -14.22
N LEU A 269 -5.26 -8.55 -13.95
CA LEU A 269 -4.73 -8.43 -12.58
C LEU A 269 -4.56 -6.96 -12.21
N GLY A 270 -5.48 -6.43 -11.41
CA GLY A 270 -5.46 -5.04 -10.92
C GLY A 270 -5.19 -4.89 -9.42
N SER A 271 -5.09 -6.00 -8.67
CA SER A 271 -4.95 -5.98 -7.21
C SER A 271 -4.27 -7.24 -6.68
N GLU A 272 -3.87 -7.20 -5.41
CA GLU A 272 -3.36 -8.37 -4.67
C GLU A 272 -4.32 -9.56 -4.70
N TRP A 273 -5.64 -9.30 -4.67
CA TRP A 273 -6.66 -10.34 -4.68
C TRP A 273 -6.71 -11.09 -6.01
N ALA A 274 -6.62 -10.35 -7.11
CA ALA A 274 -6.53 -10.95 -8.44
C ALA A 274 -5.24 -11.76 -8.60
N TRP A 275 -4.11 -11.28 -8.07
CA TRP A 275 -2.85 -12.04 -8.06
C TRP A 275 -2.99 -13.38 -7.31
N ILE A 276 -3.56 -13.35 -6.10
CA ILE A 276 -3.76 -14.55 -5.26
C ILE A 276 -4.67 -15.57 -5.97
N ASP A 277 -5.78 -15.12 -6.55
CA ASP A 277 -6.69 -16.03 -7.26
C ASP A 277 -6.06 -16.57 -8.55
N PHE A 278 -5.28 -15.77 -9.27
CA PHE A 278 -4.56 -16.23 -10.46
C PHE A 278 -3.50 -17.28 -10.11
N ALA A 279 -2.75 -17.07 -9.02
CA ALA A 279 -1.81 -18.05 -8.51
C ALA A 279 -2.53 -19.34 -8.10
N ALA A 280 -3.68 -19.26 -7.43
CA ALA A 280 -4.49 -20.42 -7.08
C ALA A 280 -4.99 -21.19 -8.33
N LEU A 281 -5.41 -20.47 -9.37
CA LEU A 281 -5.82 -21.05 -10.66
C LEU A 281 -4.69 -21.82 -11.34
N VAL A 282 -3.50 -21.21 -11.42
CA VAL A 282 -2.30 -21.82 -12.02
C VAL A 282 -1.86 -23.03 -11.19
N ASN A 283 -1.71 -22.85 -9.88
CA ASN A 283 -1.27 -23.90 -8.96
C ASN A 283 -2.31 -25.02 -8.81
N GLY A 284 -3.58 -24.77 -9.21
CA GLY A 284 -4.64 -25.77 -9.34
C GLY A 284 -4.56 -26.61 -10.62
N GLY A 285 -3.68 -26.27 -11.56
CA GLY A 285 -3.41 -27.06 -12.77
C GLY A 285 -3.65 -26.34 -14.11
N THR A 286 -4.15 -25.10 -14.11
CA THR A 286 -4.32 -24.30 -15.34
C THR A 286 -3.01 -23.61 -15.70
N THR A 287 -1.98 -24.41 -16.01
CA THR A 287 -0.60 -23.94 -16.10
C THR A 287 -0.33 -22.96 -17.23
N ASN A 288 -1.11 -22.98 -18.31
CA ASN A 288 -0.94 -22.15 -19.50
C ASN A 288 -1.84 -20.90 -19.51
N ALA A 289 -2.38 -20.50 -18.35
CA ALA A 289 -3.20 -19.30 -18.24
C ALA A 289 -2.40 -18.03 -18.57
N ASN A 290 -2.93 -17.19 -19.47
CA ASN A 290 -2.34 -15.89 -19.77
C ASN A 290 -2.87 -14.83 -18.80
N ALA A 291 -2.02 -13.91 -18.36
CA ALA A 291 -2.45 -12.81 -17.51
C ALA A 291 -1.78 -11.49 -17.93
N ARG A 292 -2.49 -10.39 -17.71
CA ARG A 292 -1.91 -9.05 -17.85
C ARG A 292 -2.30 -8.15 -16.70
N MET A 293 -1.33 -7.38 -16.21
CA MET A 293 -1.57 -6.40 -15.17
C MET A 293 -2.32 -5.20 -15.74
N THR A 294 -3.23 -4.63 -14.94
CA THR A 294 -4.00 -3.43 -15.26
C THR A 294 -3.72 -2.27 -14.30
N ALA A 295 -2.95 -2.53 -13.25
CA ALA A 295 -2.49 -1.57 -12.27
C ALA A 295 -1.18 -2.10 -11.63
N ASP A 296 -0.48 -1.21 -10.92
CA ASP A 296 0.58 -1.65 -10.01
C ASP A 296 -0.05 -2.48 -8.87
N ILE A 297 0.62 -3.55 -8.46
CA ILE A 297 0.14 -4.47 -7.43
C ILE A 297 1.17 -4.50 -6.30
N ASP A 298 0.74 -4.25 -5.07
CA ASP A 298 1.50 -4.49 -3.85
C ASP A 298 0.88 -5.67 -3.11
N LEU A 299 1.67 -6.73 -2.87
CA LEU A 299 1.21 -7.91 -2.14
C LEU A 299 1.26 -7.74 -0.62
N GLY A 300 1.81 -6.62 -0.12
CA GLY A 300 1.97 -6.38 1.31
C GLY A 300 2.76 -7.52 1.97
N ASP A 301 2.13 -8.20 2.92
CA ASP A 301 2.70 -9.35 3.63
C ASP A 301 2.39 -10.71 2.97
N ASP A 302 1.53 -10.74 1.94
CA ASP A 302 1.14 -11.97 1.27
C ASP A 302 2.34 -12.61 0.54
N GLN A 303 2.45 -13.93 0.69
CA GLN A 303 3.60 -14.73 0.20
C GLN A 303 3.22 -15.60 -1.01
N THR A 304 2.09 -15.33 -1.66
CA THR A 304 1.56 -16.18 -2.73
C THR A 304 2.39 -16.04 -4.02
N MET A 305 2.89 -17.16 -4.49
CA MET A 305 3.72 -17.27 -5.69
C MET A 305 3.04 -18.15 -6.76
N ILE A 306 3.41 -17.92 -8.02
CA ILE A 306 2.84 -18.60 -9.19
C ILE A 306 3.73 -19.76 -9.63
N GLY A 307 3.11 -20.92 -9.84
CA GLY A 307 3.77 -22.15 -10.27
C GLY A 307 4.41 -22.93 -9.12
N THR A 308 4.51 -24.25 -9.27
CA THR A 308 5.20 -25.14 -8.33
C THR A 308 6.09 -26.12 -9.09
N ALA A 309 6.96 -26.85 -8.38
CA ALA A 309 7.84 -27.85 -8.99
C ALA A 309 7.10 -28.93 -9.80
N THR A 310 5.85 -29.26 -9.42
CA THR A 310 5.01 -30.25 -10.11
C THR A 310 3.98 -29.61 -11.03
N ILE A 311 3.69 -28.32 -10.87
CA ILE A 311 2.70 -27.56 -11.64
C ILE A 311 3.36 -26.25 -12.12
N PRO A 312 4.33 -26.33 -13.04
CA PRO A 312 5.08 -25.15 -13.49
C PRO A 312 4.19 -24.24 -14.35
N TYR A 313 4.36 -22.91 -14.19
CA TYR A 313 3.66 -21.93 -15.01
C TYR A 313 4.18 -21.93 -16.46
N GLN A 314 3.27 -21.88 -17.43
CA GLN A 314 3.52 -22.09 -18.87
C GLN A 314 2.74 -21.08 -19.74
N GLY A 315 2.24 -20.00 -19.15
CA GLY A 315 1.48 -18.98 -19.87
C GLY A 315 2.33 -17.78 -20.31
N ILE A 316 1.64 -16.78 -20.82
CA ILE A 316 2.17 -15.43 -21.08
C ILE A 316 1.72 -14.52 -19.94
N PHE A 317 2.68 -13.94 -19.24
CA PHE A 317 2.44 -12.90 -18.25
C PHE A 317 2.93 -11.55 -18.78
N ASP A 318 2.03 -10.59 -18.90
CA ASP A 318 2.32 -9.24 -19.39
C ASP A 318 2.10 -8.19 -18.28
N GLY A 319 3.17 -7.62 -17.76
CA GLY A 319 3.08 -6.55 -16.76
C GLY A 319 2.55 -5.23 -17.30
N GLN A 320 2.49 -5.03 -18.62
CA GLN A 320 2.05 -3.78 -19.28
C GLN A 320 2.73 -2.49 -18.77
N GLY A 321 3.96 -2.61 -18.25
CA GLY A 321 4.69 -1.48 -17.68
C GLY A 321 4.32 -1.19 -16.22
N HIS A 322 3.58 -2.07 -15.55
CA HIS A 322 3.25 -1.99 -14.13
C HIS A 322 4.30 -2.63 -13.23
N THR A 323 4.27 -2.23 -11.97
CA THR A 323 5.12 -2.73 -10.90
C THR A 323 4.38 -3.75 -10.04
N LEU A 324 5.03 -4.89 -9.78
CA LEU A 324 4.66 -5.82 -8.72
C LEU A 324 5.63 -5.65 -7.54
N THR A 325 5.12 -5.21 -6.40
CA THR A 325 5.87 -5.09 -5.16
C THR A 325 5.65 -6.33 -4.30
N VAL A 326 6.75 -6.98 -3.89
CA VAL A 326 6.72 -8.21 -3.09
C VAL A 326 7.56 -8.10 -1.83
N ASN A 327 7.15 -8.74 -0.74
CA ASN A 327 7.93 -8.80 0.51
C ASN A 327 8.10 -10.26 0.96
N PHE A 328 8.72 -11.09 0.12
CA PHE A 328 8.87 -12.51 0.39
C PHE A 328 9.97 -12.79 1.43
N ASN A 329 9.63 -13.55 2.48
CA ASN A 329 10.56 -13.95 3.52
C ASN A 329 10.32 -15.41 3.95
N MET A 330 10.81 -16.34 3.14
CA MET A 330 10.51 -17.76 3.27
C MET A 330 11.60 -18.50 4.04
N ARG A 331 11.19 -19.21 5.09
CA ARG A 331 12.07 -19.99 5.97
C ARG A 331 12.09 -21.50 5.65
N ASP A 332 11.18 -21.94 4.81
CA ASP A 332 10.95 -23.36 4.50
C ASP A 332 11.82 -23.85 3.34
N ASP A 333 11.87 -25.17 3.16
CA ASP A 333 12.64 -25.89 2.13
C ASP A 333 11.95 -25.93 0.75
N ILE A 334 11.21 -24.89 0.41
CA ILE A 334 10.59 -24.76 -0.91
C ILE A 334 11.64 -24.65 -2.02
N THR A 335 11.30 -25.12 -3.22
CA THR A 335 12.20 -25.24 -4.37
C THR A 335 12.89 -23.93 -4.78
N GLY A 336 12.27 -22.79 -4.50
CA GLY A 336 12.84 -21.47 -4.72
C GLY A 336 11.85 -20.36 -4.39
N VAL A 337 12.31 -19.12 -4.27
CA VAL A 337 11.45 -17.96 -3.96
C VAL A 337 11.58 -16.93 -5.06
N ALA A 338 10.46 -16.62 -5.70
CA ALA A 338 10.28 -15.57 -6.69
C ALA A 338 8.77 -15.44 -6.97
N PRO A 339 8.29 -14.32 -7.56
CA PRO A 339 6.89 -14.20 -7.99
C PRO A 339 6.42 -15.40 -8.82
N PHE A 340 7.30 -15.94 -9.66
CA PHE A 340 7.11 -17.22 -10.34
C PHE A 340 8.09 -18.26 -9.76
N THR A 341 7.62 -19.08 -8.83
CA THR A 341 8.46 -20.09 -8.18
C THR A 341 9.01 -21.09 -9.19
N CYS A 342 8.19 -21.57 -10.12
CA CYS A 342 8.62 -22.52 -11.14
C CYS A 342 7.90 -22.29 -12.47
N VAL A 343 8.66 -22.25 -13.55
CA VAL A 343 8.14 -22.07 -14.92
C VAL A 343 8.54 -23.24 -15.84
N GLY A 344 7.67 -23.54 -16.79
CA GLY A 344 7.85 -24.48 -17.88
C GLY A 344 8.15 -23.71 -19.17
N ASP A 345 7.33 -23.88 -20.20
CA ASP A 345 7.36 -23.07 -21.41
C ASP A 345 6.59 -21.75 -21.19
N ALA A 346 7.27 -20.68 -20.75
CA ALA A 346 6.62 -19.43 -20.34
C ALA A 346 7.22 -18.18 -21.01
N THR A 347 6.41 -17.13 -21.13
CA THR A 347 6.84 -15.78 -21.49
C THR A 347 6.44 -14.79 -20.41
N ILE A 348 7.39 -14.01 -19.92
CA ILE A 348 7.13 -12.92 -18.96
C ILE A 348 7.64 -11.63 -19.58
N GLN A 349 6.82 -10.59 -19.63
CA GLN A 349 7.17 -9.35 -20.33
C GLN A 349 6.66 -8.10 -19.63
N ASN A 350 7.30 -6.95 -19.92
CA ASN A 350 6.84 -5.62 -19.54
C ASN A 350 6.57 -5.47 -18.02
N LEU A 351 7.35 -6.16 -17.19
CA LEU A 351 7.10 -6.25 -15.76
C LEU A 351 8.25 -5.62 -14.96
N HIS A 352 7.90 -4.76 -14.00
CA HIS A 352 8.83 -4.29 -12.98
C HIS A 352 8.58 -5.04 -11.67
N ILE A 353 9.63 -5.57 -11.04
CA ILE A 353 9.58 -6.13 -9.68
C ILE A 353 10.35 -5.24 -8.71
N ASP A 354 9.68 -4.83 -7.65
CA ASP A 354 10.26 -4.10 -6.53
C ASP A 354 10.02 -4.83 -5.19
N GLY A 355 10.70 -4.36 -4.14
CA GLY A 355 10.56 -4.89 -2.77
C GLY A 355 11.69 -5.82 -2.36
N SER A 356 11.37 -6.91 -1.67
CA SER A 356 12.34 -7.81 -1.02
C SER A 356 11.98 -9.28 -1.21
N ILE A 357 12.97 -10.08 -1.59
CA ILE A 357 12.86 -11.51 -1.85
C ILE A 357 13.98 -12.22 -1.08
N ILE A 358 13.61 -12.80 0.05
CA ILE A 358 14.54 -13.45 0.98
C ILE A 358 14.17 -14.92 1.13
N GLN A 359 15.13 -15.79 0.81
CA GLN A 359 15.04 -17.23 1.04
C GLN A 359 16.12 -17.71 2.01
N GLN A 360 15.74 -18.55 2.97
CA GLN A 360 16.72 -19.08 3.95
C GLN A 360 17.44 -20.37 3.50
N ASN A 361 17.07 -20.96 2.34
CA ASN A 361 17.59 -22.27 1.89
C ASN A 361 18.08 -22.34 0.42
N ILE A 362 17.22 -22.70 -0.57
CA ILE A 362 17.63 -23.26 -1.89
C ILE A 362 17.98 -22.24 -2.98
N GLY A 363 17.13 -21.26 -3.30
CA GLY A 363 17.49 -20.24 -4.29
C GLY A 363 16.42 -19.23 -4.70
N ALA A 364 16.81 -17.96 -4.73
CA ALA A 364 15.90 -16.84 -4.95
C ALA A 364 16.14 -16.17 -6.32
N GLY A 365 15.05 -15.80 -6.99
CA GLY A 365 15.06 -15.06 -8.24
C GLY A 365 14.19 -13.81 -8.15
N GLY A 366 14.61 -12.73 -8.81
CA GLY A 366 13.79 -11.51 -8.90
C GLY A 366 12.44 -11.72 -9.57
N ILE A 367 12.38 -12.55 -10.62
CA ILE A 367 11.15 -12.89 -11.36
C ILE A 367 10.87 -14.39 -11.27
N VAL A 368 11.88 -15.22 -11.58
CA VAL A 368 11.72 -16.69 -11.67
C VAL A 368 12.74 -17.38 -10.77
N ALA A 369 12.30 -18.36 -9.96
CA ALA A 369 13.23 -19.16 -9.17
C ALA A 369 13.69 -20.42 -9.92
N ALA A 370 12.79 -21.25 -10.43
CA ALA A 370 13.14 -22.50 -11.12
C ALA A 370 12.61 -22.57 -12.56
N ILE A 371 13.41 -23.13 -13.47
CA ILE A 371 13.08 -23.25 -14.89
C ILE A 371 13.13 -24.73 -15.31
N THR A 372 12.04 -25.20 -15.93
CA THR A 372 11.88 -26.58 -16.40
C THR A 372 11.58 -26.69 -17.90
N GLY A 373 11.20 -25.58 -18.55
CA GLY A 373 10.94 -25.48 -19.98
C GLY A 373 11.70 -24.32 -20.63
N ASN A 374 11.22 -23.87 -21.78
CA ASN A 374 11.76 -22.69 -22.45
C ASN A 374 11.24 -21.41 -21.78
N LEU A 375 12.11 -20.43 -21.58
CA LEU A 375 11.74 -19.20 -20.92
C LEU A 375 12.14 -18.01 -21.77
N THR A 376 11.19 -17.09 -22.00
CA THR A 376 11.48 -15.75 -22.53
C THR A 376 11.09 -14.72 -21.48
N ILE A 377 12.05 -13.91 -21.04
CA ILE A 377 11.81 -12.72 -20.23
C ILE A 377 12.22 -11.51 -21.05
N LYS A 378 11.32 -10.54 -21.26
CA LYS A 378 11.63 -9.36 -22.05
C LYS A 378 11.06 -8.05 -21.54
N LYS A 379 11.81 -6.95 -21.69
CA LYS A 379 11.41 -5.61 -21.22
C LYS A 379 11.03 -5.63 -19.72
N CYS A 380 11.79 -6.38 -18.93
CA CYS A 380 11.56 -6.54 -17.50
C CYS A 380 12.65 -5.84 -16.69
N TRP A 381 12.24 -5.27 -15.57
CA TRP A 381 13.13 -4.59 -14.63
C TRP A 381 12.98 -5.19 -13.24
N VAL A 382 14.09 -5.43 -12.54
CA VAL A 382 14.07 -5.75 -11.12
C VAL A 382 14.94 -4.77 -10.34
N SER A 383 14.31 -4.05 -9.41
CA SER A 383 14.96 -3.19 -8.40
C SER A 383 15.00 -3.81 -7.01
N ALA A 384 14.37 -4.97 -6.82
CA ALA A 384 14.23 -5.63 -5.51
C ALA A 384 15.56 -6.10 -4.89
N ASP A 385 15.53 -6.23 -3.56
CA ASP A 385 16.53 -6.93 -2.74
C ASP A 385 16.36 -8.45 -2.89
N VAL A 386 17.35 -9.17 -3.43
CA VAL A 386 17.30 -10.63 -3.62
C VAL A 386 18.37 -11.33 -2.79
N LYS A 387 17.96 -12.23 -1.89
CA LYS A 387 18.87 -12.88 -0.94
C LYS A 387 18.55 -14.37 -0.77
N ALA A 388 19.60 -15.20 -0.78
CA ALA A 388 19.50 -16.61 -0.36
C ALA A 388 20.67 -16.95 0.58
N LEU A 389 20.40 -17.51 1.76
CA LEU A 389 21.46 -17.75 2.75
C LEU A 389 22.47 -18.84 2.35
N ILE A 390 21.99 -19.93 1.75
CA ILE A 390 22.82 -21.11 1.45
C ILE A 390 22.86 -21.37 -0.06
N GLY A 391 21.77 -21.01 -0.74
CA GLY A 391 21.45 -21.33 -2.11
C GLY A 391 22.01 -20.42 -3.20
N THR A 392 21.35 -20.44 -4.36
CA THR A 392 21.71 -19.59 -5.52
C THR A 392 20.82 -18.35 -5.59
N THR A 393 21.32 -17.26 -6.17
CA THR A 393 20.57 -15.99 -6.29
C THR A 393 20.71 -15.38 -7.66
N ALA A 394 19.60 -14.91 -8.24
CA ALA A 394 19.67 -14.08 -9.43
C ALA A 394 18.76 -12.87 -9.34
N GLY A 395 19.21 -11.76 -9.93
CA GLY A 395 18.39 -10.56 -10.04
C GLY A 395 17.17 -10.75 -10.93
N ILE A 396 17.17 -11.69 -11.88
CA ILE A 396 16.00 -12.00 -12.73
C ILE A 396 15.57 -13.46 -12.62
N ALA A 397 16.39 -14.41 -13.09
CA ALA A 397 16.02 -15.82 -13.22
C ALA A 397 17.05 -16.73 -12.54
N CYS A 398 16.66 -17.41 -11.46
CA CYS A 398 17.62 -18.04 -10.56
C CYS A 398 18.30 -19.26 -11.20
N TYR A 399 17.61 -20.39 -11.36
CA TYR A 399 18.28 -21.60 -11.85
C TYR A 399 17.45 -22.46 -12.81
N CYS A 400 18.17 -23.11 -13.72
CA CYS A 400 17.68 -24.17 -14.60
C CYS A 400 18.49 -25.43 -14.32
N ASP A 401 18.05 -26.25 -13.35
CA ASP A 401 18.77 -27.45 -12.90
C ASP A 401 17.83 -28.65 -12.80
N ASN A 402 17.84 -29.51 -13.82
CA ASN A 402 17.31 -30.87 -13.74
C ASN A 402 17.85 -31.74 -14.90
N ALA A 403 18.29 -32.96 -14.58
CA ALA A 403 18.69 -33.99 -15.55
C ALA A 403 17.56 -34.39 -16.53
N ALA A 404 16.29 -34.10 -16.21
CA ALA A 404 15.16 -34.33 -17.11
C ALA A 404 14.99 -33.25 -18.19
N VAL A 405 15.74 -32.16 -18.13
CA VAL A 405 15.53 -30.93 -18.90
C VAL A 405 16.69 -30.77 -19.88
N GLN A 406 16.50 -31.25 -21.12
CA GLN A 406 17.47 -31.13 -22.22
C GLN A 406 16.96 -30.14 -23.28
N GLY A 407 17.90 -29.39 -23.87
CA GLY A 407 17.68 -28.53 -25.02
C GLY A 407 16.83 -27.29 -24.77
N LYS A 408 16.75 -26.82 -23.52
CA LYS A 408 15.97 -25.62 -23.19
C LYS A 408 16.72 -24.36 -23.53
N THR A 409 15.96 -23.40 -24.03
CA THR A 409 16.46 -22.06 -24.36
C THR A 409 15.88 -21.06 -23.39
N ILE A 410 16.76 -20.27 -22.76
CA ILE A 410 16.39 -19.15 -21.90
C ILE A 410 16.81 -17.85 -22.60
N LEU A 411 15.86 -16.95 -22.86
CA LEU A 411 16.08 -15.67 -23.51
C LEU A 411 15.76 -14.55 -22.53
N LEU A 412 16.73 -13.68 -22.26
CA LEU A 412 16.55 -12.43 -21.52
C LEU A 412 16.86 -11.27 -22.47
N GLU A 413 15.83 -10.54 -22.85
CA GLU A 413 15.90 -9.48 -23.88
C GLU A 413 15.44 -8.16 -23.28
N ASP A 414 16.25 -7.11 -23.36
CA ASP A 414 15.88 -5.80 -22.79
C ASP A 414 15.54 -5.91 -21.29
N CYS A 415 16.37 -6.64 -20.53
CA CYS A 415 16.20 -6.80 -19.09
C CYS A 415 17.15 -5.88 -18.32
N MET A 416 16.66 -5.34 -17.21
CA MET A 416 17.40 -4.47 -16.32
C MET A 416 17.43 -5.02 -14.90
N PHE A 417 18.59 -5.02 -14.26
CA PHE A 417 18.72 -5.23 -12.83
C PHE A 417 19.37 -4.01 -12.18
N SER A 418 18.71 -3.40 -11.19
CA SER A 418 19.24 -2.27 -10.41
C SER A 418 19.13 -2.47 -8.90
N GLY A 419 18.70 -3.65 -8.46
CA GLY A 419 18.56 -3.99 -7.05
C GLY A 419 19.86 -4.41 -6.38
N TYR A 420 19.71 -5.16 -5.29
CA TYR A 420 20.82 -5.67 -4.49
C TYR A 420 20.74 -7.19 -4.38
N ILE A 421 21.87 -7.86 -4.58
CA ILE A 421 22.04 -9.29 -4.28
C ILE A 421 22.89 -9.45 -3.03
N GLY A 422 22.34 -10.05 -1.99
CA GLY A 422 23.06 -10.33 -0.74
C GLY A 422 23.08 -11.81 -0.39
N GLN A 423 24.24 -12.31 0.06
CA GLN A 423 24.45 -13.71 0.45
C GLN A 423 24.19 -14.73 -0.70
N GLY A 424 24.68 -15.96 -0.53
CA GLY A 424 24.44 -17.08 -1.45
C GLY A 424 25.73 -17.80 -1.89
N SER A 425 25.60 -19.01 -2.42
CA SER A 425 26.73 -19.77 -2.95
C SER A 425 27.10 -19.34 -4.37
N TYR A 426 26.10 -19.00 -5.20
CA TYR A 426 26.28 -18.65 -6.61
C TYR A 426 25.32 -17.54 -7.04
N SER A 427 25.83 -16.52 -7.73
CA SER A 427 25.01 -15.35 -8.08
C SER A 427 25.27 -14.77 -9.47
N GLY A 428 24.23 -14.20 -10.08
CA GLY A 428 24.34 -13.35 -11.27
C GLY A 428 23.20 -12.34 -11.37
N SER A 429 23.44 -11.17 -11.96
CA SER A 429 22.41 -10.11 -12.02
C SER A 429 21.20 -10.52 -12.87
N LEU A 430 21.39 -11.33 -13.91
CA LEU A 430 20.29 -11.85 -14.72
C LEU A 430 20.05 -13.32 -14.43
N MET A 431 21.11 -14.13 -14.31
CA MET A 431 20.96 -15.56 -14.07
C MET A 431 22.02 -16.15 -13.15
N SER A 432 21.66 -17.10 -12.28
CA SER A 432 22.63 -17.72 -11.36
C SER A 432 23.21 -19.03 -11.87
N HIS A 433 22.39 -19.92 -12.47
CA HIS A 433 22.88 -21.22 -12.91
C HIS A 433 22.06 -21.80 -14.07
N VAL A 434 22.77 -22.22 -15.11
CA VAL A 434 22.26 -23.06 -16.19
C VAL A 434 23.16 -24.29 -16.30
N HIS A 435 22.59 -25.48 -16.09
CA HIS A 435 23.37 -26.72 -16.15
C HIS A 435 23.75 -27.05 -17.60
N GLY A 436 25.05 -27.03 -17.91
CA GLY A 436 25.62 -27.29 -19.25
C GLY A 436 26.65 -28.44 -19.34
N SER A 437 26.92 -29.16 -18.23
CA SER A 437 27.92 -30.24 -18.19
C SER A 437 27.31 -31.64 -18.43
N ASP A 438 28.11 -32.56 -19.00
CA ASP A 438 27.84 -34.01 -19.16
C ASP A 438 26.48 -34.41 -19.77
N GLY A 439 26.17 -33.90 -20.98
CA GLY A 439 25.06 -34.37 -21.81
C GLY A 439 23.79 -33.49 -21.78
N TYR A 440 23.80 -32.39 -21.03
CA TYR A 440 22.74 -31.38 -21.00
C TYR A 440 23.14 -30.17 -21.86
N ASN A 441 22.28 -29.78 -22.80
CA ASN A 441 22.53 -28.73 -23.80
C ASN A 441 21.59 -27.51 -23.62
N ASN A 442 21.25 -27.19 -22.38
CA ASN A 442 20.49 -25.97 -22.08
C ASN A 442 21.36 -24.75 -22.40
N SER A 443 20.75 -23.66 -22.83
CA SER A 443 21.47 -22.44 -23.19
C SER A 443 20.72 -21.20 -22.76
N ALA A 444 21.48 -20.12 -22.59
CA ALA A 444 20.93 -18.85 -22.18
C ALA A 444 21.53 -17.70 -22.99
N ALA A 445 20.69 -16.80 -23.48
CA ALA A 445 21.11 -15.63 -24.23
C ALA A 445 20.59 -14.35 -23.57
N PHE A 446 21.50 -13.40 -23.36
CA PHE A 446 21.21 -12.06 -22.85
C PHE A 446 21.45 -11.07 -23.97
N THR A 447 20.43 -10.28 -24.30
CA THR A 447 20.49 -9.31 -25.39
C THR A 447 19.98 -7.96 -24.92
N ASN A 448 20.76 -6.90 -25.14
CA ASN A 448 20.39 -5.53 -24.77
C ASN A 448 20.07 -5.38 -23.27
N CYS A 449 20.87 -5.98 -22.38
CA CYS A 449 20.59 -5.97 -20.93
C CYS A 449 21.50 -5.00 -20.16
N LEU A 450 20.98 -4.46 -19.06
CA LEU A 450 21.70 -3.51 -18.21
C LEU A 450 21.77 -4.00 -16.75
N ASN A 451 22.97 -3.99 -16.17
CA ASN A 451 23.17 -4.22 -14.74
C ASN A 451 23.70 -2.96 -14.05
N LEU A 452 22.84 -2.30 -13.28
CA LEU A 452 23.20 -1.21 -12.36
C LEU A 452 23.25 -1.66 -10.89
N GLY A 453 22.85 -2.89 -10.63
CA GLY A 453 22.70 -3.45 -9.29
C GLY A 453 24.03 -3.73 -8.60
N THR A 454 23.92 -4.01 -7.31
CA THR A 454 25.07 -4.29 -6.44
C THR A 454 25.00 -5.72 -5.92
N CYS A 455 26.16 -6.27 -5.57
CA CYS A 455 26.25 -7.60 -4.98
C CYS A 455 27.24 -7.56 -3.82
N ASP A 456 26.80 -8.06 -2.66
CA ASP A 456 27.66 -8.30 -1.50
C ASP A 456 27.53 -9.78 -1.10
N ASN A 457 28.34 -10.58 -1.78
CA ASN A 457 28.45 -12.02 -1.55
C ASN A 457 29.93 -12.41 -1.45
N PRO A 458 30.56 -12.23 -0.28
CA PRO A 458 31.99 -12.42 -0.11
C PRO A 458 32.44 -13.89 -0.17
N ASN A 459 31.51 -14.84 -0.03
CA ASN A 459 31.81 -16.27 0.10
C ASN A 459 31.35 -17.12 -1.12
N GLY A 460 30.59 -16.53 -2.05
CA GLY A 460 30.06 -17.20 -3.24
C GLY A 460 30.78 -16.82 -4.54
N SER A 461 30.49 -17.56 -5.61
CA SER A 461 30.96 -17.23 -6.96
C SER A 461 29.94 -16.32 -7.67
N THR A 462 30.38 -15.14 -8.10
CA THR A 462 29.48 -14.09 -8.63
C THR A 462 29.87 -13.64 -10.03
N GLY A 463 28.94 -13.67 -10.97
CA GLY A 463 29.15 -13.11 -12.33
C GLY A 463 28.32 -11.86 -12.56
N THR A 464 28.88 -10.87 -13.25
CA THR A 464 28.18 -9.60 -13.49
C THR A 464 26.81 -9.79 -14.14
N PHE A 465 26.64 -10.78 -15.02
CA PHE A 465 25.35 -11.15 -15.62
C PHE A 465 24.93 -12.58 -15.29
N ALA A 466 25.85 -13.53 -15.39
CA ALA A 466 25.64 -14.90 -14.99
C ALA A 466 26.85 -15.53 -14.33
N ARG A 467 26.65 -16.45 -13.38
CA ARG A 467 27.75 -17.19 -12.75
C ARG A 467 28.66 -17.80 -13.81
N THR A 468 29.97 -17.61 -13.65
CA THR A 468 31.01 -18.28 -14.43
C THR A 468 31.96 -19.02 -13.51
N GLY A 469 32.22 -20.30 -13.78
CA GLY A 469 33.16 -21.06 -12.97
C GLY A 469 33.07 -22.57 -13.13
N VAL A 470 32.16 -23.07 -13.97
CA VAL A 470 32.07 -24.49 -14.33
C VAL A 470 32.48 -24.62 -15.80
N GLN A 471 33.34 -25.60 -16.10
CA GLN A 471 33.78 -25.87 -17.47
C GLN A 471 32.56 -26.31 -18.30
N GLY A 472 32.12 -25.51 -19.29
CA GLY A 472 30.97 -25.82 -20.17
C GLY A 472 29.77 -24.86 -20.10
N ASP A 473 29.88 -23.71 -19.41
CA ASP A 473 28.80 -22.74 -19.24
C ASP A 473 28.22 -22.19 -20.59
N PRO A 474 26.89 -22.30 -20.85
CA PRO A 474 26.27 -22.11 -22.18
C PRO A 474 25.65 -20.71 -22.40
N TYR A 475 26.34 -19.64 -21.99
CA TYR A 475 25.82 -18.27 -22.04
C TYR A 475 26.25 -17.50 -23.30
N THR A 476 25.32 -16.79 -23.93
CA THR A 476 25.58 -15.81 -25.00
C THR A 476 25.21 -14.41 -24.49
N ILE A 477 26.16 -13.47 -24.50
CA ILE A 477 25.94 -12.12 -23.96
C ILE A 477 26.21 -11.11 -25.07
N THR A 478 25.17 -10.42 -25.52
CA THR A 478 25.21 -9.50 -26.67
C THR A 478 24.65 -8.14 -26.30
N ASN A 479 25.40 -7.07 -26.57
CA ASN A 479 24.97 -5.70 -26.29
C ASN A 479 24.54 -5.46 -24.82
N CYS A 480 25.24 -6.07 -23.87
CA CYS A 480 24.94 -5.94 -22.45
C CYS A 480 25.96 -5.04 -21.74
N TYR A 481 25.48 -4.15 -20.87
CA TYR A 481 26.28 -3.15 -20.17
C TYR A 481 26.13 -3.22 -18.66
N TYR A 482 27.19 -2.87 -17.92
CA TYR A 482 27.14 -2.87 -16.46
C TYR A 482 27.89 -1.69 -15.85
N LYS A 483 27.45 -1.22 -14.67
CA LYS A 483 28.14 -0.14 -13.94
C LYS A 483 29.37 -0.63 -13.18
N THR A 484 29.18 -1.67 -12.36
CA THR A 484 30.22 -2.22 -11.48
C THR A 484 30.43 -3.68 -11.83
N ALA A 485 31.68 -4.07 -12.10
CA ALA A 485 32.02 -5.49 -12.27
C ALA A 485 31.87 -6.21 -10.93
N TRP A 486 31.30 -7.43 -10.96
CA TRP A 486 31.35 -8.34 -9.82
C TRP A 486 32.63 -9.19 -9.91
N GLN A 487 32.68 -10.37 -9.29
CA GLN A 487 33.89 -11.21 -9.30
C GLN A 487 34.29 -11.60 -10.73
N TYR A 488 33.33 -11.97 -11.58
CA TYR A 488 33.57 -12.28 -12.99
C TYR A 488 32.85 -11.28 -13.90
N ALA A 489 33.62 -10.41 -14.55
CA ALA A 489 33.12 -9.42 -15.50
C ALA A 489 32.58 -10.09 -16.78
N GLN A 490 31.39 -9.66 -17.21
CA GLN A 490 30.71 -10.13 -18.42
C GLN A 490 30.00 -8.94 -19.08
N GLY A 491 30.06 -8.83 -20.40
CA GLY A 491 29.55 -7.65 -21.13
C GLY A 491 30.52 -6.46 -21.08
N THR A 492 30.01 -5.25 -21.30
CA THR A 492 30.81 -4.02 -21.40
C THR A 492 30.60 -3.12 -20.19
N GLN A 493 31.66 -2.71 -19.51
CA GLN A 493 31.54 -1.75 -18.41
C GLN A 493 31.20 -0.35 -18.93
N ALA A 494 30.19 0.28 -18.34
CA ALA A 494 29.83 1.67 -18.56
C ALA A 494 30.38 2.55 -17.43
N THR A 495 30.92 3.71 -17.79
CA THR A 495 31.30 4.74 -16.82
C THR A 495 30.08 5.51 -16.33
N ALA A 496 30.20 6.17 -15.17
CA ALA A 496 29.13 7.03 -14.64
C ALA A 496 28.73 8.15 -15.63
N ALA A 497 29.67 8.68 -16.41
CA ALA A 497 29.40 9.68 -17.44
C ALA A 497 28.57 9.08 -18.59
N GLN A 498 28.96 7.92 -19.12
CA GLN A 498 28.24 7.24 -20.21
C GLN A 498 26.81 6.83 -19.82
N LEU A 499 26.58 6.54 -18.53
CA LEU A 499 25.25 6.26 -18.00
C LEU A 499 24.38 7.52 -17.88
N ALA A 500 25.00 8.69 -17.70
CA ALA A 500 24.31 9.97 -17.52
C ALA A 500 24.11 10.75 -18.82
N ASP A 501 24.84 10.40 -19.89
CA ASP A 501 24.83 11.12 -21.17
C ASP A 501 24.09 10.37 -22.29
N GLY A 502 23.21 9.40 -21.98
CA GLY A 502 22.45 8.71 -23.03
C GLY A 502 23.25 7.81 -23.99
N THR A 503 24.59 7.73 -23.86
CA THR A 503 25.42 6.83 -24.69
C THR A 503 24.97 5.38 -24.54
N ILE A 504 24.77 4.94 -23.30
CA ILE A 504 24.35 3.55 -23.01
C ILE A 504 22.90 3.29 -23.43
N ALA A 505 22.00 4.24 -23.23
CA ALA A 505 20.62 4.14 -23.71
C ALA A 505 20.56 3.95 -25.23
N THR A 506 21.32 4.76 -25.97
CA THR A 506 21.41 4.67 -27.45
C THR A 506 22.00 3.34 -27.91
N ALA A 507 23.04 2.86 -27.22
CA ALA A 507 23.65 1.58 -27.54
C ALA A 507 22.70 0.40 -27.29
N LEU A 508 22.00 0.39 -26.16
CA LEU A 508 20.97 -0.62 -25.83
C LEU A 508 19.79 -0.56 -26.81
N GLN A 509 19.38 0.63 -27.25
CA GLN A 509 18.33 0.82 -28.24
C GLN A 509 18.71 0.24 -29.61
N ALA A 510 20.01 0.24 -29.95
CA ALA A 510 20.57 -0.41 -31.14
C ALA A 510 19.89 -0.01 -32.47
N GLY A 511 19.39 1.23 -32.56
CA GLY A 511 18.75 1.76 -33.76
C GLY A 511 17.38 1.14 -34.10
N ARG A 512 16.75 0.44 -33.15
CA ARG A 512 15.40 -0.11 -33.32
C ARG A 512 14.36 1.01 -33.45
N GLU A 513 13.36 0.79 -34.30
CA GLU A 513 12.25 1.75 -34.50
C GLU A 513 11.33 1.82 -33.27
N GLU A 514 11.03 0.67 -32.65
CA GLU A 514 10.30 0.64 -31.39
C GLU A 514 11.21 1.16 -30.28
N GLU A 515 10.81 2.25 -29.61
CA GLU A 515 11.53 2.79 -28.45
C GLU A 515 11.43 1.83 -27.25
N VAL A 516 12.55 1.18 -26.92
CA VAL A 516 12.63 0.23 -25.80
C VAL A 516 13.54 0.77 -24.69
N TRP A 517 14.64 1.42 -25.04
CA TRP A 517 15.57 2.05 -24.11
C TRP A 517 15.64 3.56 -24.32
N VAL A 518 15.52 4.31 -23.25
CA VAL A 518 15.63 5.77 -23.21
C VAL A 518 16.58 6.21 -22.11
N GLN A 519 17.09 7.43 -22.20
CA GLN A 519 17.69 8.09 -21.05
C GLN A 519 16.54 8.61 -20.18
N ASP A 520 16.38 8.13 -18.95
CA ASP A 520 15.33 8.61 -18.07
C ASP A 520 15.75 9.93 -17.40
N PRO A 521 14.97 11.02 -17.55
CA PRO A 521 15.35 12.31 -17.00
C PRO A 521 15.22 12.38 -15.47
N LEU A 522 14.41 11.50 -14.85
CA LEU A 522 14.20 11.50 -13.41
C LEU A 522 15.39 10.90 -12.65
N THR A 523 15.87 9.72 -13.10
CA THR A 523 17.01 9.02 -12.49
C THR A 523 18.35 9.44 -13.08
N ASN A 524 18.35 10.05 -14.28
CA ASN A 524 19.54 10.33 -15.08
C ASN A 524 20.35 9.05 -15.37
N GLN A 525 19.66 7.96 -15.72
CA GLN A 525 20.22 6.67 -16.09
C GLN A 525 19.49 6.11 -17.32
N PRO A 526 20.08 5.15 -18.06
CA PRO A 526 19.34 4.41 -19.09
C PRO A 526 18.25 3.58 -18.43
N MET A 527 17.05 3.64 -18.99
CA MET A 527 15.87 2.93 -18.51
C MET A 527 15.09 2.32 -19.67
N LEU A 528 14.31 1.29 -19.37
CA LEU A 528 13.29 0.82 -20.29
C LEU A 528 12.20 1.89 -20.43
N ALA A 529 11.82 2.23 -21.66
CA ALA A 529 10.85 3.29 -21.97
C ALA A 529 9.51 3.11 -21.24
N LEU A 530 9.09 1.85 -21.02
CA LEU A 530 7.87 1.52 -20.28
C LEU A 530 7.88 1.98 -18.81
N PHE A 531 9.07 2.06 -18.20
CA PHE A 531 9.27 2.42 -16.79
C PHE A 531 9.98 3.77 -16.61
N ALA A 532 10.34 4.44 -17.70
CA ALA A 532 10.94 5.77 -17.66
C ALA A 532 9.95 6.81 -17.12
N GLY A 533 10.46 7.97 -16.69
CA GLY A 533 9.67 9.04 -16.12
C GLY A 533 8.48 9.46 -16.98
N LYS A 534 7.28 9.22 -16.45
CA LYS A 534 6.02 9.66 -17.04
C LYS A 534 5.51 10.91 -16.36
N TYR A 535 4.94 11.81 -17.15
CA TYR A 535 4.24 12.99 -16.68
C TYR A 535 2.75 12.90 -17.05
N LYS A 536 1.90 12.73 -16.03
CA LYS A 536 0.45 12.83 -16.18
C LYS A 536 0.02 14.28 -16.02
N VAL A 537 -0.60 14.82 -17.06
CA VAL A 537 -1.11 16.19 -17.06
C VAL A 537 -2.29 16.29 -16.08
N PRO A 538 -2.28 17.26 -15.15
CA PRO A 538 -3.40 17.48 -14.24
C PRO A 538 -4.71 17.79 -14.97
N SER A 539 -5.85 17.64 -14.30
CA SER A 539 -7.17 17.96 -14.87
C SER A 539 -7.33 19.43 -15.29
N SER A 540 -6.49 20.34 -14.75
CA SER A 540 -6.39 21.73 -15.19
C SER A 540 -5.69 21.92 -16.54
N GLY A 541 -5.04 20.88 -17.10
CA GLY A 541 -4.17 20.98 -18.27
C GLY A 541 -2.80 21.59 -17.96
N LEU A 542 -2.53 21.93 -16.70
CA LEU A 542 -1.35 22.67 -16.24
C LEU A 542 -0.79 22.05 -14.96
N GLY A 543 0.52 21.84 -14.93
CA GLY A 543 1.23 21.40 -13.75
C GLY A 543 2.71 21.77 -13.80
N THR A 544 3.42 21.63 -12.67
CA THR A 544 4.86 21.88 -12.64
C THR A 544 5.67 20.59 -12.66
N PHE A 545 6.90 20.69 -13.15
CA PHE A 545 7.82 19.57 -13.27
C PHE A 545 9.28 20.03 -13.13
N SER A 546 10.14 19.11 -12.71
CA SER A 546 11.59 19.25 -12.79
C SER A 546 12.26 17.87 -12.81
N ALA A 547 13.47 17.81 -13.35
CA ALA A 547 14.20 16.56 -13.54
C ALA A 547 15.70 16.73 -13.22
N LYS A 548 16.39 15.60 -12.98
CA LYS A 548 17.83 15.57 -12.65
C LYS A 548 18.73 15.62 -13.88
N ALA A 549 18.19 15.30 -15.06
CA ALA A 549 18.87 15.39 -16.34
C ALA A 549 18.23 16.46 -17.22
N ASN A 550 18.96 16.87 -18.27
CA ASN A 550 18.35 17.61 -19.36
C ASN A 550 17.30 16.74 -20.04
N PHE A 551 16.17 17.31 -20.44
CA PHE A 551 15.07 16.56 -21.03
C PHE A 551 14.41 17.28 -22.19
N ALA A 552 13.96 16.51 -23.18
CA ALA A 552 13.13 16.96 -24.26
C ALA A 552 11.65 16.61 -23.97
N LEU A 553 10.75 17.37 -24.60
CA LEU A 553 9.31 17.17 -24.49
C LEU A 553 8.80 16.46 -25.75
N PRO A 554 7.88 15.49 -25.60
CA PRO A 554 7.19 14.90 -26.74
C PRO A 554 6.17 15.88 -27.35
N ASP A 555 5.70 15.56 -28.56
CA ASP A 555 4.66 16.34 -29.23
C ASP A 555 3.38 16.44 -28.38
N GLY A 556 2.79 17.64 -28.35
CA GLY A 556 1.56 17.93 -27.61
C GLY A 556 1.74 18.23 -26.12
N LEU A 557 2.99 18.33 -25.64
CA LEU A 557 3.32 18.81 -24.30
C LEU A 557 4.28 20.01 -24.40
N ASP A 558 3.80 21.19 -24.01
CA ASP A 558 4.56 22.43 -24.08
C ASP A 558 5.16 22.76 -22.70
N ALA A 559 6.37 23.34 -22.68
CA ALA A 559 6.98 23.85 -21.46
C ALA A 559 7.14 25.37 -21.48
N TYR A 560 6.96 25.94 -20.29
CA TYR A 560 7.08 27.36 -20.04
C TYR A 560 7.91 27.59 -18.78
N TYR A 561 8.63 28.70 -18.75
CA TYR A 561 9.24 29.21 -17.52
C TYR A 561 8.48 30.47 -17.06
N CYS A 562 8.49 30.74 -15.76
CA CYS A 562 7.75 31.86 -15.20
C CYS A 562 8.71 33.00 -14.89
N LYS A 563 8.37 34.24 -15.27
CA LYS A 563 9.11 35.44 -14.89
C LYS A 563 8.16 36.63 -14.78
N ASN A 564 8.68 37.79 -14.40
CA ASN A 564 7.96 39.07 -14.35
C ASN A 564 6.64 39.00 -13.55
N TYR A 565 6.69 39.47 -12.31
CA TYR A 565 5.50 39.61 -11.49
C TYR A 565 5.00 41.06 -11.50
N SER A 566 3.71 41.25 -11.77
CA SER A 566 3.02 42.53 -11.61
C SER A 566 1.54 42.32 -11.31
N GLU A 567 1.01 43.05 -10.33
CA GLU A 567 -0.45 43.15 -10.06
C GLU A 567 -1.18 41.78 -9.98
N GLY A 568 -0.64 40.83 -9.22
CA GLY A 568 -1.27 39.51 -9.03
C GLY A 568 -1.13 38.56 -10.22
N THR A 569 -0.29 38.88 -11.20
CA THR A 569 -0.01 38.04 -12.38
C THR A 569 1.46 37.69 -12.51
N VAL A 570 1.73 36.54 -13.13
CA VAL A 570 3.08 36.09 -13.52
C VAL A 570 3.09 35.72 -14.99
N SER A 571 4.14 36.10 -15.71
CA SER A 571 4.27 35.81 -17.15
C SER A 571 4.82 34.39 -17.35
N ALA A 572 4.19 33.62 -18.23
CA ALA A 572 4.63 32.30 -18.68
C ALA A 572 5.20 32.42 -20.09
N VAL A 573 6.50 32.18 -20.21
CA VAL A 573 7.26 32.31 -21.45
C VAL A 573 7.56 30.93 -22.00
N ALA A 574 7.27 30.68 -23.27
CA ALA A 574 7.50 29.40 -23.91
C ALA A 574 9.01 29.05 -23.93
N ILE A 575 9.32 27.77 -23.74
CA ILE A 575 10.67 27.22 -23.87
C ILE A 575 10.74 26.52 -25.23
N GLU A 576 11.62 27.02 -26.11
CA GLU A 576 11.93 26.37 -27.39
C GLU A 576 13.18 25.49 -27.24
N GLY A 577 12.98 24.17 -27.30
CA GLY A 577 14.06 23.17 -27.21
C GLY A 577 14.15 22.48 -25.84
N PRO A 578 15.23 21.72 -25.59
CA PRO A 578 15.39 20.94 -24.36
C PRO A 578 15.45 21.79 -23.10
N VAL A 579 14.94 21.26 -22.00
CA VAL A 579 15.01 21.87 -20.68
C VAL A 579 16.26 21.36 -19.94
N ALA A 580 17.01 22.25 -19.31
CA ALA A 580 18.20 21.88 -18.54
C ALA A 580 17.86 21.13 -17.23
N ALA A 581 18.76 20.26 -16.80
CA ALA A 581 18.70 19.60 -15.50
C ALA A 581 18.49 20.61 -14.35
N ASN A 582 17.73 20.21 -13.33
CA ASN A 582 17.40 21.03 -12.16
C ASN A 582 16.70 22.36 -12.48
N THR A 583 16.00 22.43 -13.61
CA THR A 583 15.17 23.58 -13.98
C THR A 583 13.70 23.31 -13.68
N GLY A 584 13.06 24.22 -12.96
CA GLY A 584 11.62 24.16 -12.73
C GLY A 584 10.86 24.68 -13.95
N VAL A 585 9.89 23.92 -14.44
CA VAL A 585 9.06 24.30 -15.59
C VAL A 585 7.58 24.15 -15.29
N LEU A 586 6.78 24.96 -15.97
CA LEU A 586 5.34 24.81 -16.11
C LEU A 586 5.07 24.02 -17.38
N LEU A 587 4.40 22.88 -17.26
CA LEU A 587 3.99 22.05 -18.37
C LEU A 587 2.51 22.26 -18.68
N LYS A 588 2.20 22.34 -19.96
CA LYS A 588 0.85 22.51 -20.51
C LYS A 588 0.59 21.43 -21.54
N GLY A 589 -0.52 20.71 -21.39
CA GLY A 589 -0.90 19.63 -22.29
C GLY A 589 -2.38 19.26 -22.16
N THR A 590 -2.77 18.19 -22.83
CA THR A 590 -4.15 17.69 -22.76
C THR A 590 -4.46 17.16 -21.35
N PRO A 591 -5.52 17.63 -20.67
CA PRO A 591 -5.85 17.18 -19.32
C PRO A 591 -6.01 15.66 -19.20
N GLY A 592 -5.33 15.06 -18.22
CA GLY A 592 -5.42 13.62 -17.94
C GLY A 592 -4.51 12.73 -18.79
N GLU A 593 -3.97 13.23 -19.90
CA GLU A 593 -3.03 12.49 -20.75
C GLU A 593 -1.69 12.26 -20.03
N THR A 594 -1.03 11.15 -20.38
CA THR A 594 0.27 10.78 -19.82
C THR A 594 1.32 10.77 -20.91
N TYR A 595 2.41 11.50 -20.68
CA TYR A 595 3.52 11.66 -21.62
C TYR A 595 4.78 11.02 -21.04
N THR A 596 5.55 10.32 -21.87
CA THR A 596 6.90 9.87 -21.51
C THR A 596 7.89 11.01 -21.78
N LEU A 597 8.74 11.32 -20.80
CA LEU A 597 9.77 12.34 -20.94
C LEU A 597 11.12 11.66 -21.20
N THR A 598 11.91 12.23 -22.12
CA THR A 598 13.17 11.62 -22.55
C THR A 598 14.34 12.55 -22.23
N GLY A 599 15.35 12.01 -21.55
CA GLY A 599 16.61 12.68 -21.30
C GLY A 599 17.39 12.91 -22.59
N THR A 600 18.10 14.03 -22.69
CA THR A 600 18.82 14.42 -23.91
C THR A 600 20.17 15.08 -23.64
N ASN A 601 21.09 14.95 -24.59
CA ASN A 601 22.36 15.68 -24.62
C ASN A 601 22.32 16.93 -25.50
N GLU A 602 21.21 17.17 -26.18
CA GLU A 602 21.05 18.40 -26.95
C GLU A 602 21.23 19.60 -26.03
N ALA A 603 21.84 20.67 -26.57
CA ALA A 603 22.07 21.88 -25.81
C ALA A 603 20.72 22.43 -25.32
N PRO A 604 20.54 22.63 -24.00
CA PRO A 604 19.27 23.10 -23.49
C PRO A 604 19.03 24.57 -23.85
N ALA A 605 17.77 24.98 -23.82
CA ALA A 605 17.37 26.37 -23.98
C ALA A 605 18.03 27.25 -22.91
N ASP A 606 18.45 28.45 -23.32
CA ASP A 606 19.02 29.45 -22.40
C ASP A 606 17.89 30.18 -21.66
N ILE A 607 17.60 29.72 -20.44
CA ILE A 607 16.52 30.25 -19.61
C ILE A 607 17.11 31.18 -18.54
N THR A 608 16.78 32.47 -18.63
CA THR A 608 17.18 33.51 -17.67
C THR A 608 15.98 34.03 -16.88
N ASP A 609 16.21 34.44 -15.63
CA ASP A 609 15.19 35.02 -14.72
C ASP A 609 13.97 34.12 -14.45
N ASN A 610 14.16 32.80 -14.45
CA ASN A 610 13.11 31.86 -14.08
C ASN A 610 12.80 31.93 -12.57
N ALA A 611 11.55 32.25 -12.25
CA ALA A 611 11.01 32.30 -10.90
C ALA A 611 10.56 30.91 -10.39
N LEU A 612 10.52 29.88 -11.25
CA LEU A 612 10.26 28.51 -10.82
C LEU A 612 11.53 27.90 -10.23
N VAL A 613 11.39 27.36 -9.03
CA VAL A 613 12.44 26.63 -8.32
C VAL A 613 12.16 25.14 -8.44
N ALA A 614 13.13 24.40 -8.97
CA ALA A 614 13.05 22.96 -9.11
C ALA A 614 13.02 22.25 -7.75
N VAL A 615 12.20 21.21 -7.67
CA VAL A 615 12.13 20.26 -6.56
C VAL A 615 12.36 18.88 -7.17
N THR A 616 13.62 18.50 -7.33
CA THR A 616 14.01 17.19 -7.90
C THR A 616 14.04 16.08 -6.85
N GLU A 617 13.92 16.45 -5.57
CA GLU A 617 13.80 15.57 -4.40
C GLU A 617 12.74 16.14 -3.45
N ALA A 618 12.06 15.27 -2.68
CA ALA A 618 11.02 15.73 -1.77
C ALA A 618 11.57 16.74 -0.75
N THR A 619 11.03 17.96 -0.77
CA THR A 619 11.61 19.12 -0.06
C THR A 619 10.55 19.85 0.73
N HIS A 620 10.86 20.23 1.97
CA HIS A 620 10.02 21.13 2.75
C HIS A 620 10.15 22.55 2.21
N VAL A 621 9.03 23.21 1.95
CA VAL A 621 8.99 24.55 1.37
C VAL A 621 8.15 25.44 2.29
N ASP A 622 8.80 26.39 2.96
CA ASP A 622 8.12 27.39 3.77
C ASP A 622 7.27 28.31 2.89
N GLN A 623 6.19 28.87 3.45
CA GLN A 623 5.41 29.91 2.77
C GLN A 623 6.29 31.12 2.38
N THR A 624 7.20 31.51 3.28
CA THR A 624 8.16 32.59 3.04
C THR A 624 9.56 32.21 3.47
N SER A 625 10.55 32.46 2.61
CA SER A 625 11.96 32.21 2.90
C SER A 625 12.88 33.21 2.18
N ASP A 626 13.86 33.76 2.91
CA ASP A 626 14.79 34.82 2.49
C ASP A 626 14.12 36.07 1.88
N GLY A 627 12.94 36.46 2.38
CA GLY A 627 12.19 37.61 1.84
C GLY A 627 11.43 37.32 0.54
N TYR A 628 11.33 36.05 0.15
CA TYR A 628 10.47 35.60 -0.95
C TYR A 628 9.21 34.94 -0.40
N THR A 629 8.14 34.96 -1.19
CA THR A 629 6.91 34.19 -0.98
C THR A 629 6.83 33.06 -2.00
N ASN A 630 6.43 31.88 -1.55
CA ASN A 630 6.40 30.66 -2.35
C ASN A 630 4.96 30.25 -2.68
N PHE A 631 4.74 29.82 -3.92
CA PHE A 631 3.44 29.40 -4.43
C PHE A 631 3.54 28.04 -5.11
N MET A 632 2.52 27.21 -4.92
CA MET A 632 2.38 25.90 -5.58
C MET A 632 1.31 25.94 -6.66
N MET A 633 1.46 25.12 -7.70
CA MET A 633 0.43 24.98 -8.72
C MET A 633 -0.74 24.15 -8.17
N SER A 634 -1.94 24.72 -8.21
CA SER A 634 -3.19 24.04 -7.83
C SER A 634 -4.35 24.56 -8.67
N GLY A 635 -5.12 23.66 -9.28
CA GLY A 635 -6.27 24.02 -10.13
C GLY A 635 -5.93 24.96 -11.30
N GLY A 636 -4.71 24.87 -11.84
CA GLY A 636 -4.23 25.72 -12.94
C GLY A 636 -3.82 27.14 -12.52
N LYS A 637 -3.69 27.42 -11.23
CA LYS A 637 -3.20 28.69 -10.69
C LYS A 637 -2.05 28.45 -9.71
N PHE A 638 -1.20 29.46 -9.53
CA PHE A 638 -0.25 29.46 -8.43
C PHE A 638 -0.96 29.94 -7.16
N VAL A 639 -1.09 29.06 -6.18
CA VAL A 639 -1.70 29.33 -4.87
C VAL A 639 -0.59 29.42 -3.84
N LYS A 640 -0.70 30.38 -2.92
CA LYS A 640 0.30 30.57 -1.87
C LYS A 640 0.43 29.29 -1.05
N ILE A 641 1.66 28.87 -0.77
CA ILE A 641 1.91 27.72 0.10
C ILE A 641 1.49 28.10 1.52
N ALA A 642 0.70 27.27 2.19
CA ALA A 642 0.29 27.54 3.56
C ALA A 642 1.46 27.38 4.53
N ASP A 643 1.51 28.19 5.58
CA ASP A 643 2.42 27.97 6.71
C ASP A 643 2.11 26.61 7.36
N SER A 644 3.01 25.63 7.17
CA SER A 644 3.02 24.38 7.91
C SER A 644 4.12 24.47 8.96
N SER A 645 3.74 24.41 10.24
CA SER A 645 4.73 24.23 11.33
C SER A 645 5.28 22.80 11.37
N ASP A 646 4.75 21.90 10.54
CA ASP A 646 5.18 20.51 10.44
C ASP A 646 6.25 20.38 9.34
N PRO A 647 7.52 20.10 9.70
CA PRO A 647 8.62 19.92 8.75
C PRO A 647 8.49 18.64 7.90
N ASP A 648 7.59 17.72 8.26
CA ASP A 648 7.35 16.49 7.51
C ASP A 648 6.41 16.70 6.32
N VAL A 649 5.69 17.83 6.27
CA VAL A 649 4.93 18.24 5.08
C VAL A 649 5.90 18.72 4.00
N LYS A 650 6.14 17.88 2.99
CA LYS A 650 7.08 18.13 1.90
C LYS A 650 6.38 18.23 0.56
N MET A 651 6.86 19.12 -0.29
CA MET A 651 6.53 19.08 -1.71
C MET A 651 7.15 17.81 -2.32
N PRO A 652 6.37 17.01 -3.07
CA PRO A 652 6.90 15.81 -3.73
C PRO A 652 8.04 16.13 -4.70
N ALA A 653 8.92 15.16 -4.91
CA ALA A 653 9.95 15.22 -5.93
C ALA A 653 9.35 15.42 -7.34
N ASN A 654 10.20 15.86 -8.26
CA ASN A 654 9.91 16.10 -9.66
C ASN A 654 8.82 17.15 -9.90
N ARG A 655 8.77 18.15 -9.01
CA ARG A 655 7.87 19.31 -9.11
C ARG A 655 8.66 20.60 -9.19
N ALA A 656 7.96 21.72 -9.28
CA ALA A 656 8.53 23.03 -9.07
C ALA A 656 7.53 23.94 -8.36
N TYR A 657 8.03 24.87 -7.55
CA TYR A 657 7.24 25.94 -6.94
C TYR A 657 7.68 27.30 -7.48
N LEU A 658 6.78 28.27 -7.44
CA LEU A 658 7.06 29.64 -7.87
C LEU A 658 7.56 30.44 -6.67
N ARG A 659 8.74 31.07 -6.79
CA ARG A 659 9.37 31.89 -5.75
C ARG A 659 9.44 33.34 -6.20
N LEU A 660 8.73 34.23 -5.50
CA LEU A 660 8.65 35.64 -5.88
C LEU A 660 9.05 36.57 -4.73
N ASN A 661 9.84 37.60 -5.06
CA ASN A 661 10.08 38.70 -4.14
C ASN A 661 8.97 39.74 -4.32
N LEU A 662 8.04 39.77 -3.37
CA LEU A 662 6.86 40.63 -3.44
C LEU A 662 7.03 41.95 -2.67
N GLY A 663 8.21 42.20 -2.05
CA GLY A 663 8.48 43.38 -1.23
C GLY A 663 7.76 43.41 0.14
N ALA A 664 8.19 44.30 1.04
CA ALA A 664 7.61 44.46 2.37
C ALA A 664 6.20 45.10 2.29
N GLY A 665 5.16 44.28 2.20
CA GLY A 665 3.75 44.73 2.21
C GLY A 665 2.73 43.84 1.48
N SER A 666 3.11 42.69 0.94
CA SER A 666 2.35 41.95 -0.07
C SER A 666 1.67 40.66 0.42
N ASN A 667 1.04 40.72 1.60
CA ASN A 667 0.11 39.68 2.06
C ASN A 667 -1.21 39.65 1.24
N GLU A 668 -1.35 40.40 0.14
CA GLU A 668 -2.64 40.63 -0.52
C GLU A 668 -3.08 39.50 -1.49
N TYR A 669 -2.16 38.71 -2.05
CA TYR A 669 -2.50 37.72 -3.08
C TYR A 669 -2.40 36.29 -2.55
N GLU A 670 -3.54 35.63 -2.40
CA GLU A 670 -3.62 34.19 -2.08
C GLU A 670 -3.42 33.30 -3.31
N SER A 671 -3.59 33.86 -4.51
CA SER A 671 -3.31 33.19 -5.77
C SER A 671 -2.87 34.16 -6.86
N LEU A 672 -2.14 33.65 -7.85
CA LEU A 672 -1.62 34.38 -8.99
C LEU A 672 -2.17 33.78 -10.29
N ALA A 673 -2.52 34.65 -11.24
CA ALA A 673 -2.93 34.26 -12.57
C ALA A 673 -1.74 34.23 -13.55
N LEU A 674 -1.84 33.39 -14.58
CA LEU A 674 -0.85 33.27 -15.65
C LEU A 674 -1.20 34.21 -16.80
N VAL A 675 -0.20 34.95 -17.27
CA VAL A 675 -0.24 35.69 -18.54
C VAL A 675 0.67 34.97 -19.50
N TRP A 676 0.16 34.62 -20.68
CA TRP A 676 0.92 33.83 -21.65
C TRP A 676 1.54 34.74 -22.70
N ASP A 677 2.83 34.56 -22.96
CA ASP A 677 3.55 35.36 -23.96
C ASP A 677 3.12 35.03 -25.41
N ASP A 678 2.33 33.97 -25.62
CA ASP A 678 1.77 33.54 -26.90
C ASP A 678 0.38 34.14 -27.21
N ASP A 679 -0.21 34.93 -26.31
CA ASP A 679 -1.55 35.53 -26.49
C ASP A 679 -1.47 36.96 -27.08
N PRO A 680 -1.94 37.20 -28.32
CA PRO A 680 -1.84 38.50 -28.99
C PRO A 680 -2.83 39.56 -28.45
N THR A 681 -3.58 39.28 -27.37
CA THR A 681 -4.50 40.24 -26.77
C THR A 681 -4.35 40.29 -25.26
N GLY A 682 -3.53 41.24 -24.77
CA GLY A 682 -3.32 41.54 -23.34
C GLY A 682 -4.57 42.08 -22.62
N ILE A 683 -5.64 41.29 -22.53
CA ILE A 683 -6.80 41.53 -21.67
C ILE A 683 -6.86 40.38 -20.67
N ALA A 684 -6.26 40.60 -19.49
CA ALA A 684 -6.50 39.76 -18.33
C ALA A 684 -7.93 40.00 -17.79
N PRO A 685 -8.64 38.97 -17.30
CA PRO A 685 -9.82 39.18 -16.47
C PRO A 685 -9.39 39.78 -15.13
N LEU A 686 -9.82 41.01 -14.84
CA LEU A 686 -9.68 41.60 -13.51
C LEU A 686 -10.48 40.78 -12.49
N LEU A 687 -9.79 40.11 -11.56
CA LEU A 687 -10.40 39.59 -10.34
C LEU A 687 -10.26 40.66 -9.25
N SER A 688 -11.39 41.08 -8.68
CA SER A 688 -11.44 42.02 -7.56
C SER A 688 -10.83 41.41 -6.29
N PRO A 689 -10.10 42.19 -5.49
CA PRO A 689 -9.60 41.74 -4.20
C PRO A 689 -10.76 41.75 -3.19
N GLN A 690 -11.33 40.58 -2.90
CA GLN A 690 -11.86 40.19 -1.59
C GLN A 690 -12.52 38.80 -1.67
N GLY A 691 -12.19 37.96 -0.68
CA GLY A 691 -12.77 36.63 -0.50
C GLY A 691 -14.29 36.69 -0.44
N GLY A 692 -14.92 35.93 -1.32
CA GLY A 692 -16.37 35.74 -1.39
C GLY A 692 -16.66 34.45 -2.14
N THR A 693 -17.42 33.58 -1.50
CA THR A 693 -17.76 32.23 -1.92
C THR A 693 -18.39 32.16 -3.33
N SER A 694 -18.01 31.11 -4.05
CA SER A 694 -18.74 30.45 -5.14
C SER A 694 -19.66 31.35 -5.98
N HIS A 695 -19.16 31.84 -7.11
CA HIS A 695 -20.03 32.26 -8.21
C HIS A 695 -19.64 31.52 -9.48
N SER A 696 -20.59 30.71 -9.95
CA SER A 696 -20.61 30.01 -11.23
C SER A 696 -20.22 30.93 -12.41
N PRO A 697 -19.68 30.37 -13.52
CA PRO A 697 -19.38 31.15 -14.72
C PRO A 697 -20.61 31.95 -15.17
N MET A 698 -20.37 33.21 -15.55
CA MET A 698 -21.35 34.23 -15.93
C MET A 698 -22.68 33.67 -16.46
N GLY A 699 -23.74 33.86 -15.67
CA GLY A 699 -25.11 33.68 -16.12
C GLY A 699 -25.41 34.60 -17.30
N GLU A 700 -25.94 33.99 -18.35
CA GLU A 700 -26.48 34.64 -19.54
C GLU A 700 -27.53 35.69 -19.16
N THR A 701 -27.20 36.97 -19.27
CA THR A 701 -28.23 38.02 -19.41
C THR A 701 -28.45 38.27 -20.89
N GLU A 702 -29.46 37.59 -21.45
CA GLU A 702 -29.87 37.73 -22.85
C GLU A 702 -30.11 39.19 -23.23
N GLY A 703 -29.44 39.65 -24.30
CA GLY A 703 -29.84 40.84 -25.06
C GLY A 703 -29.13 42.16 -24.73
N ALA A 704 -28.20 42.22 -23.78
CA ALA A 704 -27.44 43.45 -23.51
C ALA A 704 -26.41 43.78 -24.61
N TRP A 705 -26.42 45.03 -25.07
CA TRP A 705 -25.43 45.56 -26.02
C TRP A 705 -24.43 46.43 -25.29
N TYR A 706 -23.18 46.43 -25.74
CA TYR A 706 -22.11 47.28 -25.19
C TYR A 706 -21.41 48.02 -26.33
N ASP A 707 -21.01 49.28 -26.10
CA ASP A 707 -20.10 49.95 -27.04
C ASP A 707 -18.67 49.39 -26.91
N LEU A 708 -17.77 49.81 -27.82
CA LEU A 708 -16.37 49.37 -27.80
C LEU A 708 -15.56 49.85 -26.59
N SER A 709 -16.14 50.72 -25.75
CA SER A 709 -15.59 51.14 -24.45
C SER A 709 -16.18 50.36 -23.26
N GLY A 710 -16.99 49.32 -23.52
CA GLY A 710 -17.56 48.46 -22.47
C GLY A 710 -18.77 49.06 -21.76
N ARG A 711 -19.36 50.17 -22.25
CA ARG A 711 -20.55 50.77 -21.65
C ARG A 711 -21.81 50.10 -22.20
N LYS A 712 -22.75 49.75 -21.33
CA LYS A 712 -24.03 49.14 -21.72
C LYS A 712 -24.91 50.14 -22.50
N VAL A 713 -25.37 49.73 -23.67
CA VAL A 713 -26.19 50.51 -24.60
C VAL A 713 -27.58 49.88 -24.70
N LYS A 714 -28.63 50.67 -24.47
CA LYS A 714 -30.01 50.16 -24.42
C LYS A 714 -30.66 50.03 -25.81
N ASN A 715 -30.31 50.92 -26.74
CA ASN A 715 -30.83 50.97 -28.11
C ASN A 715 -29.67 51.24 -29.10
N PRO A 716 -29.01 50.21 -29.65
CA PRO A 716 -27.97 50.41 -30.65
C PRO A 716 -28.57 50.99 -31.92
N THR A 717 -27.91 51.98 -32.51
CA THR A 717 -28.35 52.58 -33.78
C THR A 717 -27.45 52.08 -34.90
N LYS A 718 -26.49 52.88 -35.37
CA LYS A 718 -25.57 52.50 -36.44
C LYS A 718 -24.13 52.52 -35.92
N GLY A 719 -23.49 51.36 -35.88
CA GLY A 719 -22.15 51.24 -35.31
C GLY A 719 -21.77 49.81 -34.93
N ILE A 720 -20.55 49.64 -34.45
CA ILE A 720 -20.03 48.35 -33.96
C ILE A 720 -20.24 48.29 -32.45
N TYR A 721 -20.87 47.20 -32.01
CA TYR A 721 -21.16 46.93 -30.61
C TYR A 721 -20.70 45.52 -30.23
N ILE A 722 -20.61 45.25 -28.93
CA ILE A 722 -20.37 43.91 -28.38
C ILE A 722 -21.69 43.35 -27.88
N GLN A 723 -22.07 42.18 -28.40
CA GLN A 723 -23.22 41.41 -27.93
C GLN A 723 -22.79 39.94 -27.83
N LYS A 724 -23.02 39.30 -26.67
CA LYS A 724 -22.56 37.92 -26.40
C LYS A 724 -21.04 37.72 -26.66
N GLY A 725 -20.22 38.70 -26.31
CA GLY A 725 -18.76 38.66 -26.49
C GLY A 725 -18.29 38.79 -27.95
N LYS A 726 -19.18 39.02 -28.93
CA LYS A 726 -18.82 39.17 -30.35
C LYS A 726 -19.06 40.60 -30.84
N LYS A 727 -18.18 41.07 -31.74
CA LYS A 727 -18.38 42.33 -32.48
C LYS A 727 -19.54 42.17 -33.45
N VAL A 728 -20.57 42.98 -33.29
CA VAL A 728 -21.77 43.00 -34.12
C VAL A 728 -21.91 44.40 -34.73
N LEU A 729 -21.99 44.47 -36.07
CA LEU A 729 -22.26 45.70 -36.79
C LEU A 729 -23.78 45.87 -36.91
N VAL A 730 -24.33 46.90 -36.27
CA VAL A 730 -25.72 47.31 -36.43
C VAL A 730 -25.77 48.35 -37.56
N LYS A 731 -26.50 48.04 -38.64
CA LYS A 731 -26.46 48.75 -39.93
C LYS A 731 -27.51 49.86 -40.06
#